data_AF-A0AA39LG39-F1
#
_entry.id   AF-A0AA39LG39-F1
#
_cell.length_a   1.000
_cell.length_b   1.000
_cell.length_c   1.000
_cell.angle_alpha   90.00
_cell.angle_beta   90.00
_cell.angle_gamma   90.00
#
_symmetry.space_group_name_H-M   'P 1'
#
loop_
_entity.id
_entity.type
_entity.pdbx_description
1 polymer ?
#
loop_
_entity_poly.entity_id
_entity_poly.type
_entity_poly.pdbx_seq_one_letter_code
_entity_poly.pdbx_strand_id
1 'polypeptide(L)'
;MGAGQSQAQSTPSTVRVQQTDIPEEYKSVGVSSDVVQRVQAQQGGSAANSIESDKLRHELVAERERSESLRLQLNKLSELQKRNSGSSAISMEELEERKKVFDETVQRVQKQFFSYQRENACSGNESELMGCLDKNKNRILNCSSLVTKYEECVNDFRKEVLSQSKGSSGSLDIQMSFVRNSFFPYVALVALFYVQSSGFVKFHDNGYAYWKVLPVTTLGMFMYFFATVVPEKERRVHAFGLLLGALGDFLIGQFENGIVTGAIAFGTGHIFYLSTFARRIQKPTYALVGGILIYGIVLNHFCLMPNLGAHPMNTVILLVYSLILSSAVIISGSMYIEGTSNEQPNEKENLVRFIGFGVFAISDSTLILDHAGYRVPYAEVVILSTYFTAQFIIMWSACLAPKSKQMAVRSHSLRSARRKGPLSSTFLASVILERFALQAISSEEKMSSLGPMQMCLIYGAFVLLVYIETDRFMVDAPMLSALPVVVLGLMTLTVNMAAKPKLLTTLYFLLSAHGIYRMSTSRFYMEWSAMELGLANIFYLLSFINLLRKLWIYLAAVTSLYLVGFAYFCFADLFSSIPFLVLMLTFGATVISASMVCAGSVWRYSAQFTDARQASLMRFGGLMLNLTCTSAFLFSQFATRKHQMLWFMNVAHYVAQLLLCLANERTF
;
A
#
# COMPACT_ATOMS: atom_id res chain seq x y z
N MET A 1 60.24 71.59 31.94
CA MET A 1 60.70 70.32 32.53
C MET A 1 59.46 69.48 32.77
N GLY A 2 59.21 68.27 32.28
CA GLY A 2 59.76 67.31 31.31
C GLY A 2 58.58 66.35 31.03
N ALA A 3 58.28 66.02 29.78
CA ALA A 3 58.65 64.76 29.11
C ALA A 3 58.00 63.48 29.68
N GLY A 4 57.34 62.70 28.80
CA GLY A 4 57.26 61.24 28.95
C GLY A 4 55.91 60.57 28.65
N GLN A 5 55.60 60.35 27.37
CA GLN A 5 54.66 59.30 26.93
C GLN A 5 55.25 57.91 27.21
N SER A 6 54.38 56.92 27.51
CA SER A 6 54.59 55.52 27.12
C SER A 6 53.25 54.78 27.04
N GLN A 7 52.91 54.34 25.84
CA GLN A 7 51.83 53.40 25.52
C GLN A 7 52.21 51.99 26.02
N ALA A 8 51.26 51.25 26.60
CA ALA A 8 51.38 49.82 26.83
C ALA A 8 50.57 49.05 25.77
N GLN A 9 51.24 48.13 25.11
CA GLN A 9 50.79 47.35 23.95
C GLN A 9 50.05 46.07 24.39
N SER A 10 49.02 45.70 23.63
CA SER A 10 48.13 44.55 23.82
C SER A 10 48.80 43.18 23.70
N THR A 11 48.46 42.23 24.56
CA THR A 11 48.71 40.78 24.36
C THR A 11 47.39 40.04 24.05
N PRO A 12 47.27 39.29 22.95
CA PRO A 12 46.10 38.46 22.68
C PRO A 12 46.10 37.22 23.59
N SER A 13 44.93 36.85 24.10
CA SER A 13 44.73 35.62 24.89
C SER A 13 44.95 34.40 24.00
N THR A 14 45.95 33.58 24.32
CA THR A 14 46.18 32.28 23.68
C THR A 14 45.10 31.30 24.12
N VAL A 15 44.26 30.87 23.18
CA VAL A 15 43.29 29.79 23.41
C VAL A 15 44.04 28.46 23.34
N ARG A 16 44.11 27.75 24.47
CA ARG A 16 44.60 26.36 24.52
C ARG A 16 43.47 25.43 24.06
N VAL A 17 43.61 24.87 22.87
CA VAL A 17 42.74 23.81 22.36
C VAL A 17 43.25 22.47 22.91
N GLN A 18 42.40 21.71 23.61
CA GLN A 18 42.77 20.38 24.08
C GLN A 18 42.51 19.35 22.98
N GLN A 19 43.26 18.25 22.97
CA GLN A 19 43.20 17.22 21.92
C GLN A 19 41.82 16.53 21.82
N THR A 20 40.98 16.67 22.85
CA THR A 20 39.58 16.22 22.89
C THR A 20 38.63 17.10 22.10
N ASP A 21 39.04 18.33 21.78
CA ASP A 21 38.19 19.35 21.13
C ASP A 21 38.29 19.30 19.59
N ILE A 22 39.06 18.35 19.05
CA ILE A 22 39.30 18.19 17.61
C ILE A 22 38.27 17.20 17.03
N PRO A 23 37.40 17.62 16.09
CA PRO A 23 36.44 16.73 15.44
C PRO A 23 37.14 15.57 14.71
N GLU A 24 36.53 14.38 14.68
CA GLU A 24 37.14 13.16 14.08
C GLU A 24 37.56 13.35 12.60
N GLU A 25 36.89 14.25 11.89
CA GLU A 25 37.14 14.61 10.49
C GLU A 25 38.53 15.23 10.26
N TYR A 26 39.17 15.77 11.30
CA TYR A 26 40.46 16.47 11.21
C TYR A 26 41.64 15.70 11.82
N LYS A 27 41.44 14.49 12.35
CA LYS A 27 42.53 13.65 12.92
C LYS A 27 43.53 13.16 11.88
N SER A 28 43.19 13.17 10.59
CA SER A 28 44.02 12.62 9.51
C SER A 28 44.83 13.66 8.74
N VAL A 29 44.81 14.93 9.13
CA VAL A 29 45.52 16.00 8.40
C VAL A 29 46.96 16.07 8.89
N GLY A 30 47.88 15.47 8.12
CA GLY A 30 49.31 15.55 8.39
C GLY A 30 49.84 16.98 8.19
N VAL A 31 50.53 17.51 9.20
CA VAL A 31 51.20 18.82 9.11
C VAL A 31 52.49 18.65 8.31
N SER A 32 52.69 19.49 7.30
CA SER A 32 53.90 19.48 6.46
C SER A 32 55.18 19.72 7.28
N SER A 33 56.26 19.01 6.93
CA SER A 33 57.57 19.12 7.58
C SER A 33 58.11 20.55 7.61
N ASP A 34 57.77 21.36 6.61
CA ASP A 34 58.19 22.76 6.51
C ASP A 34 57.57 23.66 7.58
N VAL A 35 56.38 23.29 8.08
CA VAL A 35 55.68 24.02 9.14
C VAL A 35 56.30 23.68 10.50
N VAL A 36 56.58 22.40 10.74
CA VAL A 36 57.24 21.93 11.97
C VAL A 36 58.64 22.53 12.11
N GLN A 37 59.39 22.58 11.00
CA GLN A 37 60.75 23.11 10.98
C GLN A 37 60.79 24.63 11.22
N ARG A 38 59.78 25.39 10.75
CA ARG A 38 59.65 26.83 11.04
C ARG A 38 59.30 27.11 12.50
N VAL A 39 58.44 26.28 13.10
CA VAL A 39 58.07 26.41 14.52
C VAL A 39 59.25 26.08 15.44
N GLN A 40 60.04 25.06 15.10
CA GLN A 40 61.28 24.74 15.82
C GLN A 40 62.34 25.84 15.65
N ALA A 41 62.45 26.46 14.47
CA ALA A 41 63.37 27.57 14.24
C ALA A 41 63.00 28.85 15.03
N GLN A 42 61.73 29.04 15.40
CA GLN A 42 61.28 30.17 16.22
C GLN A 42 61.50 29.98 17.74
N GLN A 43 61.67 28.75 18.23
CA GLN A 43 61.94 28.47 19.63
C GLN A 43 63.45 28.25 19.86
N GLY A 44 64.22 29.33 19.72
CA GLY A 44 65.65 29.31 20.00
C GLY A 44 65.95 29.24 21.50
N GLY A 45 66.59 28.14 21.91
CA GLY A 45 67.53 28.11 23.05
C GLY A 45 67.02 27.56 24.37
N SER A 46 67.26 26.28 24.63
CA SER A 46 67.59 25.74 25.98
C SER A 46 68.13 24.31 25.87
N ALA A 47 69.32 24.11 26.44
CA ALA A 47 70.13 22.88 26.36
C ALA A 47 69.58 21.69 27.20
N ALA A 48 68.26 21.59 27.40
CA ALA A 48 67.61 20.49 28.12
C ALA A 48 66.95 19.45 27.17
N ASN A 49 66.91 19.71 25.87
CA ASN A 49 66.07 18.95 24.92
C ASN A 49 66.75 17.76 24.22
N SER A 50 68.00 17.40 24.54
CA SER A 50 68.69 16.30 23.85
C SER A 50 68.00 14.94 24.09
N ILE A 51 67.61 14.65 25.34
CA ILE A 51 67.04 13.34 25.70
C ILE A 51 65.60 13.20 25.18
N GLU A 52 64.81 14.28 25.23
CA GLU A 52 63.43 14.28 24.72
C GLU A 52 63.38 14.31 23.19
N SER A 53 64.33 15.01 22.55
CA SER A 53 64.49 14.99 21.09
C SER A 53 64.90 13.60 20.58
N ASP A 54 65.79 12.89 21.29
CA ASP A 54 66.20 11.54 20.89
C ASP A 54 65.08 10.51 21.13
N LYS A 55 64.28 10.68 22.19
CA LYS A 55 63.08 9.87 22.44
C LYS A 55 62.01 10.09 21.35
N LEU A 56 61.74 11.34 20.98
CA LEU A 56 60.83 11.70 19.89
C LEU A 56 61.33 11.18 18.54
N ARG A 57 62.63 11.20 18.28
CA ARG A 57 63.22 10.60 17.08
C ARG A 57 63.01 9.09 17.03
N HIS A 58 63.24 8.39 18.15
CA HIS A 58 62.99 6.95 18.23
C HIS A 58 61.51 6.60 18.04
N GLU A 59 60.60 7.40 18.59
CA GLU A 59 59.15 7.19 18.46
C GLU A 59 58.67 7.46 17.03
N LEU A 60 59.24 8.46 16.35
CA LEU A 60 58.94 8.78 14.94
C LEU A 60 59.47 7.71 13.97
N VAL A 61 60.62 7.08 14.29
CA VAL A 61 61.14 5.92 13.55
C VAL A 61 60.24 4.69 13.74
N ALA A 62 59.81 4.41 14.97
CA ALA A 62 58.88 3.31 15.26
C ALA A 62 57.50 3.50 14.60
N GLU A 63 57.02 4.75 14.50
CA GLU A 63 55.78 5.07 13.80
C GLU A 63 55.91 4.89 12.28
N ARG A 64 57.07 5.25 11.70
CA ARG A 64 57.36 5.01 10.28
C ARG A 64 57.36 3.52 9.93
N GLU A 65 57.98 2.68 10.76
CA GLU A 65 57.98 1.23 10.57
C GLU A 65 56.56 0.64 10.65
N ARG A 66 55.72 1.12 11.58
CA ARG A 66 54.30 0.73 11.63
C ARG A 66 53.53 1.18 10.39
N SER A 67 53.78 2.39 9.89
CA SER A 67 53.10 2.93 8.71
C SER A 67 53.48 2.18 7.44
N GLU A 68 54.75 1.80 7.27
CA GLU A 68 55.19 0.94 6.16
C GLU A 68 54.60 -0.48 6.26
N SER A 69 54.57 -1.06 7.46
CA SER A 69 53.92 -2.36 7.69
C SER A 69 52.44 -2.32 7.30
N LEU A 70 51.72 -1.26 7.68
CA LEU A 70 50.32 -1.07 7.34
C LEU A 70 50.10 -0.92 5.82
N ARG A 71 50.99 -0.20 5.13
CA ARG A 71 50.96 -0.08 3.65
C ARG A 71 51.20 -1.41 2.95
N LEU A 72 52.13 -2.23 3.46
CA LEU A 72 52.35 -3.58 2.95
C LEU A 72 51.13 -4.50 3.15
N GLN A 73 50.48 -4.42 4.31
CA GLN A 73 49.24 -5.17 4.57
C GLN A 73 48.08 -4.72 3.67
N LEU A 74 47.92 -3.41 3.44
CA LEU A 74 46.91 -2.86 2.53
C LEU A 74 47.16 -3.28 1.08
N ASN A 75 48.42 -3.28 0.63
CA ASN A 75 48.76 -3.75 -0.71
C ASN A 75 48.49 -5.26 -0.87
N LYS A 76 48.78 -6.06 0.16
CA LYS A 76 48.49 -7.50 0.17
C LYS A 76 46.98 -7.78 0.17
N LEU A 77 46.19 -6.98 0.90
CA LEU A 77 44.72 -7.05 0.86
C LEU A 77 44.17 -6.63 -0.50
N SER A 78 44.74 -5.60 -1.13
CA SER A 78 44.38 -5.15 -2.49
C SER A 78 44.68 -6.22 -3.55
N GLU A 79 45.82 -6.90 -3.46
CA GLU A 79 46.14 -8.04 -4.34
C GLU A 79 45.22 -9.24 -4.10
N LEU A 80 44.89 -9.54 -2.85
CA LEU A 80 43.93 -10.60 -2.51
C LEU A 80 42.52 -10.25 -3.00
N GLN A 81 42.12 -8.98 -2.93
CA GLN A 81 40.85 -8.50 -3.45
C GLN A 81 40.80 -8.57 -4.98
N LYS A 82 41.89 -8.24 -5.68
CA LYS A 82 42.04 -8.46 -7.14
C LYS A 82 42.01 -9.93 -7.53
N ARG A 83 42.52 -10.84 -6.69
CA ARG A 83 42.43 -12.30 -6.89
C ARG A 83 41.04 -12.87 -6.58
N ASN A 84 40.33 -12.33 -5.59
CA ASN A 84 38.98 -12.77 -5.22
C ASN A 84 37.86 -12.15 -6.08
N SER A 85 38.11 -11.06 -6.81
CA SER A 85 37.21 -10.53 -7.84
C SER A 85 37.29 -11.29 -9.17
N GLY A 86 37.49 -12.61 -9.09
CA GLY A 86 37.46 -13.55 -10.21
C GLY A 86 36.03 -13.99 -10.59
N SER A 87 35.09 -13.05 -10.65
CA SER A 87 33.82 -13.24 -11.37
C SER A 87 33.29 -11.88 -11.82
N SER A 88 32.93 -11.80 -13.10
CA SER A 88 32.53 -10.63 -13.89
C SER A 88 33.64 -9.62 -14.25
N ALA A 89 34.54 -10.04 -15.14
CA ALA A 89 35.15 -9.10 -16.08
C ALA A 89 34.07 -8.72 -17.11
N ILE A 90 33.44 -7.56 -16.91
CA ILE A 90 32.55 -6.92 -17.90
C ILE A 90 33.40 -6.67 -19.15
N SER A 91 33.03 -7.25 -20.29
CA SER A 91 33.78 -7.07 -21.53
C SER A 91 33.73 -5.60 -21.96
N MET A 92 34.74 -5.12 -22.68
CA MET A 92 34.72 -3.75 -23.23
C MET A 92 33.49 -3.48 -24.08
N GLU A 93 32.96 -4.52 -24.72
CA GLU A 93 31.75 -4.50 -25.54
C GLU A 93 30.49 -4.25 -24.69
N GLU A 94 30.40 -4.87 -23.52
CA GLU A 94 29.30 -4.67 -22.59
C GLU A 94 29.34 -3.27 -21.93
N LEU A 95 30.54 -2.70 -21.80
CA LEU A 95 30.76 -1.34 -21.28
C LEU A 95 30.37 -0.28 -22.32
N GLU A 96 30.63 -0.55 -23.60
CA GLU A 96 30.23 0.27 -24.73
C GLU A 96 28.71 0.23 -24.96
N GLU A 97 28.09 -0.93 -24.77
CA GLU A 97 26.64 -1.09 -24.81
C GLU A 97 25.95 -0.32 -23.67
N ARG A 98 26.48 -0.39 -22.44
CA ARG A 98 25.96 0.40 -21.31
C ARG A 98 26.13 1.89 -21.52
N LYS A 99 27.24 2.33 -22.14
CA LYS A 99 27.45 3.74 -22.51
C LYS A 99 26.43 4.20 -23.56
N LYS A 100 26.15 3.36 -24.55
CA LYS A 100 25.13 3.62 -25.58
C LYS A 100 23.73 3.75 -24.97
N VAL A 101 23.35 2.84 -24.07
CA VAL A 101 22.06 2.90 -23.34
C VAL A 101 21.99 4.15 -22.47
N PHE A 102 23.09 4.54 -21.83
CA PHE A 102 23.15 5.77 -21.04
C PHE A 102 22.97 7.02 -21.92
N ASP A 103 23.70 7.15 -23.02
CA ASP A 103 23.59 8.29 -23.95
C ASP A 103 22.20 8.37 -24.60
N GLU A 104 21.61 7.23 -24.95
CA GLU A 104 20.26 7.17 -25.49
C GLU A 104 19.21 7.56 -24.43
N THR A 105 19.43 7.20 -23.17
CA THR A 105 18.60 7.61 -22.04
C THR A 105 18.75 9.10 -21.77
N VAL A 106 19.96 9.66 -21.84
CA VAL A 106 20.23 11.09 -21.74
C VAL A 106 19.53 11.84 -22.87
N GLN A 107 19.59 11.37 -24.11
CA GLN A 107 18.86 11.97 -25.23
C GLN A 107 17.35 11.86 -25.07
N ARG A 108 16.82 10.75 -24.54
CA ARG A 108 15.38 10.59 -24.26
C ARG A 108 14.93 11.55 -23.16
N VAL A 109 15.70 11.68 -22.08
CA VAL A 109 15.48 12.65 -21.02
C VAL A 109 15.57 14.06 -21.60
N GLN A 110 16.57 14.35 -22.42
CA GLN A 110 16.76 15.66 -23.02
C GLN A 110 15.60 16.01 -23.97
N LYS A 111 15.14 15.07 -24.79
CA LYS A 111 13.98 15.25 -25.66
C LYS A 111 12.69 15.38 -24.85
N GLN A 112 12.49 14.60 -23.80
CA GLN A 112 11.27 14.61 -22.99
C GLN A 112 11.17 15.83 -22.07
N PHE A 113 12.30 16.37 -21.61
CA PHE A 113 12.35 17.53 -20.71
C PHE A 113 12.63 18.86 -21.43
N PHE A 114 13.33 18.86 -22.58
CA PHE A 114 13.73 20.09 -23.28
C PHE A 114 13.07 20.30 -24.65
N SER A 115 12.33 19.33 -25.23
CA SER A 115 11.57 19.60 -26.48
C SER A 115 10.32 20.47 -26.27
N TYR A 116 9.97 20.76 -25.01
CA TYR A 116 8.91 21.67 -24.64
C TYR A 116 9.48 22.78 -23.74
N GLN A 117 10.33 23.64 -24.30
CA GLN A 117 10.62 24.92 -23.65
C GLN A 117 9.36 25.77 -23.73
N ARG A 118 8.56 25.77 -22.66
CA ARG A 118 7.46 26.71 -22.47
C ARG A 118 8.05 28.12 -22.59
N GLU A 119 7.44 28.99 -23.40
CA GLU A 119 7.89 30.39 -23.55
C GLU A 119 8.11 30.99 -22.16
N ASN A 120 9.20 31.76 -22.01
CA ASN A 120 9.59 32.35 -20.73
C ASN A 120 8.47 33.28 -20.24
N ALA A 121 7.64 32.77 -19.32
CA ALA A 121 6.45 33.45 -18.82
C ALA A 121 6.76 34.78 -18.13
N CYS A 122 8.00 34.98 -17.68
CA CYS A 122 8.48 36.19 -17.05
C CYS A 122 9.35 37.07 -17.98
N SER A 123 9.39 36.79 -19.28
CA SER A 123 10.19 37.55 -20.27
C SER A 123 9.86 39.05 -20.29
N GLY A 124 8.60 39.43 -20.08
CA GLY A 124 8.20 40.83 -19.97
C GLY A 124 8.88 41.53 -18.79
N ASN A 125 8.79 40.94 -17.59
CA ASN A 125 9.42 41.48 -16.38
C ASN A 125 10.95 41.48 -16.46
N GLU A 126 11.53 40.50 -17.16
CA GLU A 126 12.97 40.40 -17.41
C GLU A 126 13.46 41.55 -18.32
N SER A 127 12.73 41.82 -19.41
CA SER A 127 13.07 42.91 -20.34
C SER A 127 12.97 44.29 -19.68
N GLU A 128 11.99 44.50 -18.79
CA GLU A 128 11.81 45.74 -18.04
C GLU A 128 12.93 45.93 -17.00
N LEU A 129 13.33 44.85 -16.33
CA LEU A 129 14.44 44.83 -15.39
C LEU A 129 15.78 45.13 -16.08
N MET A 130 16.06 44.46 -17.20
CA MET A 130 17.28 44.69 -17.99
C MET A 130 17.34 46.12 -18.52
N GLY A 131 16.21 46.66 -18.99
CA GLY A 131 16.12 48.06 -19.43
C GLY A 131 16.34 49.07 -18.30
N CYS A 132 15.95 48.76 -17.06
CA CYS A 132 16.22 49.58 -15.89
C CYS A 132 17.70 49.57 -15.49
N LEU A 133 18.32 48.38 -15.51
CA LEU A 133 19.73 48.17 -15.18
C LEU A 133 20.65 48.87 -16.19
N ASP A 134 20.32 48.80 -17.48
CA ASP A 134 21.10 49.47 -18.53
C ASP A 134 21.06 51.00 -18.42
N LYS A 135 19.93 51.56 -17.99
CA LYS A 135 19.77 53.01 -17.77
C LYS A 135 20.41 53.50 -16.47
N ASN A 136 20.58 52.63 -15.46
CA ASN A 136 21.04 53.01 -14.12
C ASN A 136 22.28 52.23 -13.66
N LYS A 137 23.31 52.13 -14.53
CA LYS A 137 24.54 51.36 -14.27
C LYS A 137 25.24 51.68 -12.93
N ASN A 138 25.12 52.91 -12.44
CA ASN A 138 25.77 53.37 -11.20
C ASN A 138 24.82 53.43 -9.98
N ARG A 139 23.53 53.10 -10.12
CA ARG A 139 22.52 53.18 -9.05
C ARG A 139 21.51 52.03 -9.14
N ILE A 140 22.02 50.81 -9.00
CA ILE A 140 21.29 49.54 -9.16
C ILE A 140 20.07 49.44 -8.20
N LEU A 141 20.15 50.04 -7.02
CA LEU A 141 19.08 50.02 -6.00
C LEU A 141 17.75 50.64 -6.47
N ASN A 142 17.77 51.52 -7.48
CA ASN A 142 16.57 52.11 -8.06
C ASN A 142 15.70 51.09 -8.82
N CYS A 143 16.26 49.94 -9.21
CA CYS A 143 15.55 48.86 -9.91
C CYS A 143 15.04 47.76 -8.94
N SER A 144 15.20 47.91 -7.62
CA SER A 144 14.85 46.85 -6.65
C SER A 144 13.36 46.47 -6.67
N SER A 145 12.47 47.41 -7.00
CA SER A 145 11.04 47.14 -7.16
C SER A 145 10.73 46.23 -8.35
N LEU A 146 11.51 46.31 -9.43
CA LEU A 146 11.38 45.41 -10.60
C LEU A 146 11.99 44.04 -10.33
N VAL A 147 13.06 43.96 -9.54
CA VAL A 147 13.63 42.68 -9.08
C VAL A 147 12.59 41.91 -8.28
N THR A 148 11.89 42.58 -7.37
CA THR A 148 10.85 41.95 -6.53
C THR A 148 9.70 41.38 -7.38
N LYS A 149 9.26 42.12 -8.41
CA LYS A 149 8.22 41.64 -9.36
C LYS A 149 8.69 40.46 -10.21
N TYR A 150 9.95 40.45 -10.62
CA TYR A 150 10.53 39.33 -11.35
C TYR A 150 10.63 38.09 -10.46
N GLU A 151 11.12 38.23 -9.22
CA GLU A 151 11.18 37.15 -8.23
C GLU A 151 9.79 36.57 -7.91
N GLU A 152 8.78 37.42 -7.78
CA GLU A 152 7.40 36.98 -7.55
C GLU A 152 6.87 36.16 -8.75
N CYS A 153 7.09 36.64 -9.97
CA CYS A 153 6.74 35.91 -11.20
C CYS A 153 7.44 34.55 -11.30
N VAL A 154 8.75 34.50 -11.02
CA VAL A 154 9.53 33.26 -11.03
C VAL A 154 9.07 32.29 -9.95
N ASN A 155 8.77 32.80 -8.75
CA ASN A 155 8.27 31.98 -7.65
C ASN A 155 6.87 31.40 -7.94
N ASP A 156 5.98 32.17 -8.54
CA ASP A 156 4.65 31.70 -8.91
C ASP A 156 4.68 30.72 -10.08
N PHE A 157 5.52 30.97 -11.08
CA PHE A 157 5.79 29.99 -12.14
C PHE A 157 6.38 28.69 -11.57
N ARG A 158 7.33 28.78 -10.65
CA ARG A 158 7.91 27.62 -9.96
C ARG A 158 6.86 26.86 -9.15
N LYS A 159 5.96 27.54 -8.43
CA LYS A 159 4.84 26.91 -7.73
C LYS A 159 3.90 26.20 -8.70
N GLU A 160 3.58 26.82 -9.84
CA GLU A 160 2.75 26.22 -10.87
C GLU A 160 3.39 24.94 -11.44
N VAL A 161 4.67 24.98 -11.80
CA VAL A 161 5.43 23.83 -12.32
C VAL A 161 5.53 22.71 -11.26
N LEU A 162 5.81 23.06 -10.00
CA LEU A 162 5.86 22.08 -8.91
C LEU A 162 4.47 21.46 -8.63
N SER A 163 3.39 22.23 -8.78
CA SER A 163 2.01 21.74 -8.62
C SER A 163 1.61 20.77 -9.74
N GLN A 164 2.11 20.99 -10.97
CA GLN A 164 1.89 20.11 -12.11
C GLN A 164 2.75 18.84 -12.03
N SER A 165 4.01 18.97 -11.61
CA SER A 165 4.95 17.86 -11.41
C SER A 165 4.49 16.89 -10.29
N LYS A 166 4.13 17.42 -9.11
CA LYS A 166 3.58 16.61 -8.01
C LYS A 166 2.22 15.99 -8.36
N GLY A 167 1.39 16.69 -9.12
CA GLY A 167 0.09 16.19 -9.57
C GLY A 167 0.18 14.98 -10.51
N SER A 168 1.21 14.91 -11.36
CA SER A 168 1.34 13.82 -12.33
C SER A 168 1.88 12.51 -11.73
N SER A 169 2.73 12.57 -10.70
CA SER A 169 3.22 11.36 -10.01
C SER A 169 2.23 10.90 -8.94
N GLY A 170 1.64 11.83 -8.19
CA GLY A 170 0.69 11.50 -7.12
C GLY A 170 -0.63 10.90 -7.63
N SER A 171 -1.15 11.34 -8.79
CA SER A 171 -2.42 10.81 -9.32
C SER A 171 -2.32 9.33 -9.73
N LEU A 172 -1.21 8.94 -10.36
CA LEU A 172 -0.97 7.54 -10.76
C LEU A 172 -0.79 6.62 -9.54
N ASP A 173 -0.09 7.10 -8.52
CA ASP A 173 0.11 6.37 -7.26
C ASP A 173 -1.22 6.16 -6.50
N ILE A 174 -2.10 7.17 -6.49
CA ILE A 174 -3.45 7.08 -5.89
C ILE A 174 -4.31 6.06 -6.65
N GLN A 175 -4.29 6.07 -7.99
CA GLN A 175 -5.01 5.10 -8.82
C GLN A 175 -4.58 3.67 -8.53
N MET A 176 -3.27 3.43 -8.50
CA MET A 176 -2.72 2.09 -8.31
C MET A 176 -2.92 1.60 -6.87
N SER A 177 -2.92 2.52 -5.89
CA SER A 177 -3.25 2.21 -4.50
C SER A 177 -4.71 1.78 -4.33
N PHE A 178 -5.68 2.49 -4.92
CA PHE A 178 -7.10 2.13 -4.86
C PHE A 178 -7.39 0.75 -5.46
N VAL A 179 -6.87 0.47 -6.66
CA VAL A 179 -7.06 -0.81 -7.34
C VAL A 179 -6.48 -1.95 -6.49
N ARG A 180 -5.27 -1.76 -5.96
CA ARG A 180 -4.62 -2.73 -5.06
C ARG A 180 -5.43 -2.97 -3.78
N ASN A 181 -5.99 -1.91 -3.19
CA ASN A 181 -6.79 -2.00 -1.97
C ASN A 181 -8.12 -2.72 -2.16
N SER A 182 -8.73 -2.61 -3.35
CA SER A 182 -9.98 -3.28 -3.68
C SER A 182 -9.76 -4.73 -4.11
N PHE A 183 -8.59 -5.05 -4.67
CA PHE A 183 -8.22 -6.38 -5.14
C PHE A 183 -8.22 -7.43 -4.03
N PHE A 184 -7.58 -7.15 -2.89
CA PHE A 184 -7.43 -8.15 -1.83
C PHE A 184 -8.75 -8.57 -1.18
N PRO A 185 -9.64 -7.64 -0.75
CA PRO A 185 -10.98 -8.00 -0.30
C PRO A 185 -11.77 -8.78 -1.35
N TYR A 186 -11.68 -8.36 -2.62
CA TYR A 186 -12.41 -8.99 -3.71
C TYR A 186 -11.98 -10.45 -3.92
N VAL A 187 -10.66 -10.70 -4.03
CA VAL A 187 -10.11 -12.05 -4.19
C VAL A 187 -10.41 -12.92 -2.97
N ALA A 188 -10.36 -12.35 -1.75
CA ALA A 188 -10.70 -13.08 -0.54
C ALA A 188 -12.17 -13.55 -0.53
N LEU A 189 -13.08 -12.72 -1.06
CA LEU A 189 -14.49 -13.07 -1.21
C LEU A 189 -14.74 -14.10 -2.32
N VAL A 190 -14.01 -14.01 -3.44
CA VAL A 190 -14.08 -15.04 -4.50
C VAL A 190 -13.55 -16.38 -3.98
N ALA A 191 -12.45 -16.39 -3.23
CA ALA A 191 -11.92 -17.59 -2.60
C ALA A 191 -12.88 -18.17 -1.55
N LEU A 192 -13.55 -17.30 -0.77
CA LEU A 192 -14.60 -17.70 0.16
C LEU A 192 -15.73 -18.43 -0.56
N PHE A 193 -16.23 -17.84 -1.65
CA PHE A 193 -17.27 -18.45 -2.47
C PHE A 193 -16.81 -19.77 -3.09
N TYR A 194 -15.57 -19.86 -3.58
CA TYR A 194 -15.01 -21.10 -4.15
C TYR A 194 -15.07 -22.26 -3.15
N VAL A 195 -14.63 -22.04 -1.92
CA VAL A 195 -14.65 -23.09 -0.89
C VAL A 195 -16.08 -23.42 -0.46
N GLN A 196 -16.92 -22.41 -0.26
CA GLN A 196 -18.30 -22.62 0.19
C GLN A 196 -19.14 -23.38 -0.86
N SER A 197 -18.85 -23.17 -2.15
CA SER A 197 -19.48 -23.88 -3.27
C SER A 197 -18.80 -25.21 -3.63
N SER A 198 -17.87 -25.70 -2.80
CA SER A 198 -17.12 -26.95 -3.06
C SER A 198 -16.39 -26.96 -4.42
N GLY A 199 -15.83 -25.82 -4.80
CA GLY A 199 -15.06 -25.67 -6.03
C GLY A 199 -15.86 -25.19 -7.22
N PHE A 200 -16.80 -24.25 -7.01
CA PHE A 200 -17.73 -23.77 -8.03
C PHE A 200 -18.63 -24.88 -8.60
N VAL A 201 -19.21 -25.69 -7.72
CA VAL A 201 -20.28 -26.62 -8.12
C VAL A 201 -21.60 -25.85 -8.10
N LYS A 202 -22.40 -25.99 -9.16
CA LYS A 202 -23.67 -25.27 -9.32
C LYS A 202 -24.74 -25.85 -8.40
N PHE A 203 -25.28 -25.02 -7.53
CA PHE A 203 -26.45 -25.31 -6.69
C PHE A 203 -27.52 -24.24 -6.92
N HIS A 204 -28.80 -24.60 -6.77
CA HIS A 204 -29.91 -23.65 -6.83
C HIS A 204 -30.51 -23.48 -5.43
N ASP A 205 -29.74 -22.85 -4.55
CA ASP A 205 -30.16 -22.55 -3.19
C ASP A 205 -29.84 -21.09 -2.80
N ASN A 206 -30.56 -20.59 -1.80
CA ASN A 206 -30.38 -19.23 -1.30
C ASN A 206 -28.93 -18.98 -0.86
N GLY A 207 -28.27 -20.00 -0.31
CA GLY A 207 -26.89 -19.94 0.14
C GLY A 207 -25.92 -19.70 -1.02
N TYR A 208 -25.96 -20.53 -2.05
CA TYR A 208 -25.11 -20.36 -3.24
C TYR A 208 -25.33 -19.01 -3.91
N ALA A 209 -26.59 -18.60 -4.10
CA ALA A 209 -26.90 -17.30 -4.69
C ALA A 209 -26.32 -16.14 -3.87
N TYR A 210 -26.46 -16.17 -2.54
CA TYR A 210 -25.88 -15.16 -1.66
C TYR A 210 -24.36 -15.08 -1.77
N TRP A 211 -23.66 -16.22 -1.68
CA TRP A 211 -22.19 -16.26 -1.72
C TRP A 211 -21.62 -15.84 -3.08
N LYS A 212 -22.33 -16.14 -4.18
CA LYS A 212 -21.92 -15.76 -5.54
C LYS A 212 -21.97 -14.24 -5.76
N VAL A 213 -22.95 -13.57 -5.18
CA VAL A 213 -23.27 -12.14 -5.39
C VAL A 213 -22.35 -11.21 -4.59
N LEU A 214 -21.81 -11.72 -3.49
CA LEU A 214 -21.09 -10.94 -2.49
C LEU A 214 -19.80 -10.28 -3.03
N PRO A 215 -18.92 -10.96 -3.80
CA PRO A 215 -17.72 -10.33 -4.37
C PRO A 215 -18.04 -9.13 -5.27
N VAL A 216 -19.02 -9.28 -6.18
CA VAL A 216 -19.37 -8.25 -7.17
C VAL A 216 -20.09 -7.07 -6.52
N THR A 217 -20.94 -7.33 -5.53
CA THR A 217 -21.59 -6.28 -4.73
C THR A 217 -20.56 -5.45 -3.97
N THR A 218 -19.59 -6.11 -3.33
CA THR A 218 -18.48 -5.44 -2.65
C THR A 218 -17.65 -4.59 -3.63
N LEU A 219 -17.38 -5.11 -4.83
CA LEU A 219 -16.69 -4.36 -5.89
C LEU A 219 -17.48 -3.12 -6.32
N GLY A 220 -18.80 -3.23 -6.49
CA GLY A 220 -19.70 -2.11 -6.79
C GLY A 220 -19.71 -1.03 -5.70
N MET A 221 -19.72 -1.45 -4.43
CA MET A 221 -19.60 -0.54 -3.28
C MET A 221 -18.24 0.16 -3.25
N PHE A 222 -17.15 -0.57 -3.55
CA PHE A 222 -15.81 0.03 -3.67
C PHE A 222 -15.75 1.10 -4.76
N MET A 223 -16.32 0.79 -5.93
CA MET A 223 -16.41 1.75 -7.02
C MET A 223 -17.21 2.99 -6.59
N TYR A 224 -18.36 2.83 -5.92
CA TYR A 224 -19.21 3.96 -5.54
C TYR A 224 -18.58 4.89 -4.49
N PHE A 225 -18.04 4.33 -3.41
CA PHE A 225 -17.60 5.10 -2.24
C PHE A 225 -16.13 5.54 -2.29
N PHE A 226 -15.26 4.74 -2.90
CA PHE A 226 -13.82 4.89 -2.72
C PHE A 226 -13.06 5.22 -4.01
N ALA A 227 -13.65 5.03 -5.20
CA ALA A 227 -13.04 5.41 -6.48
C ALA A 227 -13.13 6.93 -6.75
N THR A 228 -12.58 7.76 -5.87
CA THR A 228 -12.63 9.23 -5.95
C THR A 228 -11.92 9.80 -7.18
N VAL A 229 -11.03 9.02 -7.80
CA VAL A 229 -10.31 9.40 -9.02
C VAL A 229 -11.23 9.45 -10.25
N VAL A 230 -12.32 8.68 -10.24
CA VAL A 230 -13.27 8.61 -11.35
C VAL A 230 -14.31 9.73 -11.19
N PRO A 231 -14.67 10.46 -12.26
CA PRO A 231 -15.73 11.47 -12.20
C PRO A 231 -17.01 10.91 -11.60
N GLU A 232 -17.66 11.65 -10.72
CA GLU A 232 -18.81 11.16 -9.92
C GLU A 232 -19.91 10.52 -10.78
N LYS A 233 -20.24 11.11 -11.93
CA LYS A 233 -21.23 10.56 -12.86
C LYS A 233 -20.81 9.20 -13.42
N GLU A 234 -19.58 9.08 -13.91
CA GLU A 234 -19.04 7.83 -14.44
C GLU A 234 -18.92 6.78 -13.33
N ARG A 235 -18.50 7.19 -12.13
CA ARG A 235 -18.39 6.34 -10.95
C ARG A 235 -19.72 5.71 -10.56
N ARG A 236 -20.79 6.52 -10.50
CA ARG A 236 -22.14 6.04 -10.21
C ARG A 236 -22.63 5.06 -11.28
N VAL A 237 -22.46 5.40 -12.56
CA VAL A 237 -22.89 4.53 -13.68
C VAL A 237 -22.14 3.19 -13.66
N HIS A 238 -20.83 3.19 -13.45
CA HIS A 238 -20.05 1.96 -13.30
C HIS A 238 -20.47 1.14 -12.07
N ALA A 239 -20.71 1.78 -10.92
CA ALA A 239 -21.19 1.09 -9.73
C ALA A 239 -22.57 0.45 -9.96
N PHE A 240 -23.50 1.14 -10.63
CA PHE A 240 -24.79 0.56 -11.01
C PHE A 240 -24.64 -0.61 -11.99
N GLY A 241 -23.72 -0.53 -12.95
CA GLY A 241 -23.39 -1.65 -13.83
C GLY A 241 -22.92 -2.89 -13.06
N LEU A 242 -22.02 -2.71 -12.08
CA LEU A 242 -21.56 -3.79 -11.19
C LEU A 242 -22.69 -4.37 -10.33
N LEU A 243 -23.54 -3.51 -9.74
CA LEU A 243 -24.68 -3.95 -8.92
C LEU A 243 -25.74 -4.70 -9.75
N LEU A 244 -25.93 -4.34 -11.02
CA LEU A 244 -26.77 -5.12 -11.93
C LEU A 244 -26.14 -6.46 -12.31
N GLY A 245 -24.81 -6.53 -12.42
CA GLY A 245 -24.10 -7.80 -12.56
C GLY A 245 -24.31 -8.71 -11.34
N ALA A 246 -24.19 -8.15 -10.14
CA ALA A 246 -24.51 -8.82 -8.89
C ALA A 246 -25.98 -9.29 -8.83
N LEU A 247 -26.93 -8.48 -9.30
CA LEU A 247 -28.33 -8.88 -9.42
C LEU A 247 -28.51 -10.03 -10.43
N GLY A 248 -27.79 -10.00 -11.56
CA GLY A 248 -27.77 -11.09 -12.54
C GLY A 248 -27.29 -12.40 -11.94
N ASP A 249 -26.20 -12.37 -11.16
CA ASP A 249 -25.69 -13.53 -10.43
C ASP A 249 -26.72 -14.11 -9.45
N PHE A 250 -27.41 -13.24 -8.70
CA PHE A 250 -28.45 -13.65 -7.77
C PHE A 250 -29.58 -14.38 -8.51
N LEU A 251 -30.05 -13.82 -9.63
CA LEU A 251 -31.14 -14.38 -10.42
C LEU A 251 -30.77 -15.74 -11.04
N ILE A 252 -29.54 -15.89 -11.54
CA ILE A 252 -29.05 -17.16 -12.09
C ILE A 252 -28.85 -18.20 -10.98
N GLY A 253 -28.35 -17.82 -9.82
CA GLY A 253 -28.13 -18.73 -8.69
C GLY A 253 -29.43 -19.19 -8.02
N GLN A 254 -30.45 -18.34 -8.02
CA GLN A 254 -31.70 -18.60 -7.29
C GLN A 254 -32.71 -19.45 -8.08
N PHE A 255 -32.77 -19.30 -9.40
CA PHE A 255 -33.83 -19.89 -10.22
C PHE A 255 -33.25 -20.83 -11.29
N GLU A 256 -33.81 -22.02 -11.46
CA GLU A 256 -33.37 -22.99 -12.48
C GLU A 256 -33.45 -22.43 -13.91
N ASN A 257 -34.45 -21.58 -14.20
CA ASN A 257 -34.59 -20.84 -15.46
C ASN A 257 -34.09 -19.38 -15.38
N GLY A 258 -33.24 -19.08 -14.39
CA GLY A 258 -32.77 -17.74 -14.08
C GLY A 258 -31.87 -17.10 -15.14
N ILE A 259 -31.42 -17.86 -16.15
CA ILE A 259 -30.52 -17.38 -17.21
C ILE A 259 -31.12 -16.21 -18.00
N VAL A 260 -32.42 -16.24 -18.29
CA VAL A 260 -33.09 -15.18 -19.07
C VAL A 260 -33.18 -13.89 -18.24
N THR A 261 -33.62 -14.01 -16.99
CA THR A 261 -33.70 -12.88 -16.07
C THR A 261 -32.31 -12.31 -15.73
N GLY A 262 -31.31 -13.19 -15.61
CA GLY A 262 -29.91 -12.81 -15.45
C GLY A 262 -29.39 -12.04 -16.67
N ALA A 263 -29.66 -12.52 -17.89
CA ALA A 263 -29.27 -11.85 -19.13
C ALA A 263 -29.88 -10.45 -19.27
N ILE A 264 -31.10 -10.22 -18.79
CA ILE A 264 -31.70 -8.88 -18.74
C ILE A 264 -30.90 -7.97 -17.80
N ALA A 265 -30.55 -8.46 -16.60
CA ALA A 265 -29.77 -7.70 -15.62
C ALA A 265 -28.35 -7.40 -16.14
N PHE A 266 -27.63 -8.40 -16.64
CA PHE A 266 -26.30 -8.24 -17.22
C PHE A 266 -26.33 -7.32 -18.44
N GLY A 267 -27.27 -7.51 -19.36
CA GLY A 267 -27.44 -6.66 -20.55
C GLY A 267 -27.65 -5.19 -20.19
N THR A 268 -28.49 -4.93 -19.18
CA THR A 268 -28.71 -3.57 -18.66
C THR A 268 -27.42 -3.00 -18.04
N GLY A 269 -26.66 -3.81 -17.30
CA GLY A 269 -25.35 -3.43 -16.77
C GLY A 269 -24.34 -3.07 -17.88
N HIS A 270 -24.29 -3.85 -18.96
CA HIS A 270 -23.44 -3.56 -20.11
C HIS A 270 -23.85 -2.27 -20.83
N ILE A 271 -25.15 -1.98 -20.95
CA ILE A 271 -25.63 -0.69 -21.50
C ILE A 271 -25.11 0.47 -20.64
N PHE A 272 -25.12 0.35 -19.31
CA PHE A 272 -24.52 1.37 -18.45
C PHE A 272 -23.02 1.52 -18.69
N TYR A 273 -22.27 0.43 -18.79
CA TYR A 273 -20.85 0.53 -19.13
C TYR A 273 -20.63 1.19 -20.50
N LEU A 274 -21.32 0.75 -21.54
CA LEU A 274 -21.27 1.33 -22.88
C LEU A 274 -21.58 2.82 -22.87
N SER A 275 -22.54 3.26 -22.06
CA SER A 275 -22.90 4.69 -21.97
C SER A 275 -21.74 5.60 -21.52
N THR A 276 -20.72 5.05 -20.85
CA THR A 276 -19.55 5.80 -20.38
C THR A 276 -18.49 6.03 -21.46
N PHE A 277 -18.42 5.17 -22.49
CA PHE A 277 -17.33 5.21 -23.46
C PHE A 277 -17.74 5.11 -24.93
N ALA A 278 -18.94 4.63 -25.26
CA ALA A 278 -19.36 4.40 -26.65
C ALA A 278 -19.31 5.68 -27.51
N ARG A 279 -19.53 6.85 -26.93
CA ARG A 279 -19.44 8.14 -27.66
C ARG A 279 -18.02 8.57 -28.03
N ARG A 280 -16.99 7.90 -27.48
CA ARG A 280 -15.58 8.23 -27.71
C ARG A 280 -14.99 7.54 -28.94
N ILE A 281 -15.73 6.61 -29.55
CA ILE A 281 -15.27 5.88 -30.75
C ILE A 281 -15.24 6.82 -31.95
N GLN A 282 -14.12 6.84 -32.68
CA GLN A 282 -14.03 7.55 -33.96
C GLN A 282 -14.38 6.61 -35.13
N LYS A 283 -13.69 5.48 -35.21
CA LYS A 283 -13.84 4.50 -36.29
C LYS A 283 -13.91 3.09 -35.72
N PRO A 284 -14.91 2.28 -36.12
CA PRO A 284 -14.93 0.86 -35.76
C PRO A 284 -13.90 0.10 -36.60
N THR A 285 -13.13 -0.80 -35.98
CA THR A 285 -12.19 -1.65 -36.71
C THR A 285 -12.98 -2.75 -37.44
N TYR A 286 -13.13 -2.63 -38.76
CA TYR A 286 -13.95 -3.56 -39.55
C TYR A 286 -13.53 -5.03 -39.42
N ALA A 287 -12.23 -5.32 -39.27
CA ALA A 287 -11.74 -6.68 -39.05
C ALA A 287 -12.23 -7.26 -37.71
N LEU A 288 -12.20 -6.48 -36.64
CA LEU A 288 -12.72 -6.89 -35.32
C LEU A 288 -14.23 -7.06 -35.36
N VAL A 289 -14.94 -6.12 -36.00
CA VAL A 289 -16.40 -6.20 -36.20
C VAL A 289 -16.76 -7.50 -36.93
N GLY A 290 -16.11 -7.78 -38.06
CA GLY A 290 -16.35 -8.98 -38.85
C GLY A 290 -16.07 -10.26 -38.05
N GLY A 291 -14.93 -10.33 -37.36
CA GLY A 291 -14.56 -11.48 -36.55
C GLY A 291 -15.55 -11.78 -35.41
N ILE A 292 -15.93 -10.76 -34.64
CA ILE A 292 -16.87 -10.91 -33.52
C ILE A 292 -18.30 -11.20 -34.01
N LEU A 293 -18.75 -10.59 -35.12
CA LEU A 293 -20.05 -10.90 -35.70
C LEU A 293 -20.12 -12.33 -36.24
N ILE A 294 -19.09 -12.80 -36.95
CA ILE A 294 -19.04 -14.19 -37.44
C ILE A 294 -19.09 -15.15 -36.24
N TYR A 295 -18.27 -14.89 -35.22
CA TYR A 295 -18.27 -15.70 -34.00
C TYR A 295 -19.65 -15.72 -33.33
N GLY A 296 -20.29 -14.56 -33.15
CA GLY A 296 -21.61 -14.44 -32.56
C GLY A 296 -22.69 -15.14 -33.39
N ILE A 297 -22.66 -15.02 -34.73
CA ILE A 297 -23.58 -15.72 -35.63
C ILE A 297 -23.43 -17.23 -35.47
N VAL A 298 -22.20 -17.75 -35.50
CA VAL A 298 -21.93 -19.18 -35.34
C VAL A 298 -22.46 -19.67 -33.99
N LEU A 299 -22.07 -19.01 -32.89
CA LEU A 299 -22.48 -19.42 -31.55
C LEU A 299 -24.01 -19.38 -31.37
N ASN A 300 -24.65 -18.30 -31.80
CA ASN A 300 -26.10 -18.15 -31.71
C ASN A 300 -26.85 -19.12 -32.63
N HIS A 301 -26.32 -19.42 -33.81
CA HIS A 301 -26.93 -20.38 -34.75
C HIS A 301 -26.93 -21.80 -34.19
N PHE A 302 -25.83 -22.23 -33.55
CA PHE A 302 -25.74 -23.57 -33.00
C PHE A 302 -26.42 -23.71 -31.63
N CYS A 303 -26.41 -22.67 -30.79
CA CYS A 303 -26.89 -22.77 -29.40
C CYS A 303 -28.31 -22.24 -29.20
N LEU A 304 -28.65 -21.11 -29.82
CA LEU A 304 -29.90 -20.38 -29.54
C LEU A 304 -30.98 -20.62 -30.59
N MET A 305 -30.63 -20.64 -31.88
CA MET A 305 -31.59 -20.82 -32.97
C MET A 305 -32.40 -22.13 -32.90
N PRO A 306 -31.87 -23.29 -32.47
CA PRO A 306 -32.66 -24.51 -32.33
C PRO A 306 -33.80 -24.37 -31.33
N ASN A 307 -33.64 -23.49 -30.33
CA ASN A 307 -34.62 -23.24 -29.27
C ASN A 307 -35.66 -22.16 -29.62
N LEU A 308 -35.54 -21.52 -30.79
CA LEU A 308 -36.42 -20.43 -31.21
C LEU A 308 -37.89 -20.87 -31.37
N GLY A 309 -38.11 -22.11 -31.84
CA GLY A 309 -39.46 -22.65 -32.02
C GLY A 309 -40.18 -23.01 -30.71
N ALA A 310 -39.43 -23.42 -29.68
CA ALA A 310 -39.98 -23.85 -28.39
C ALA A 310 -40.17 -22.67 -27.41
N HIS A 311 -39.19 -21.77 -27.33
CA HIS A 311 -39.17 -20.66 -26.39
C HIS A 311 -38.75 -19.36 -27.08
N PRO A 312 -39.61 -18.76 -27.93
CA PRO A 312 -39.23 -17.63 -28.78
C PRO A 312 -38.78 -16.40 -27.99
N MET A 313 -39.48 -16.04 -26.92
CA MET A 313 -39.15 -14.87 -26.11
C MET A 313 -37.80 -15.00 -25.40
N ASN A 314 -37.51 -16.17 -24.82
CA ASN A 314 -36.25 -16.43 -24.12
C ASN A 314 -35.06 -16.34 -25.08
N THR A 315 -35.21 -16.97 -26.25
CA THR A 315 -34.21 -16.96 -27.32
C THR A 315 -33.95 -15.54 -27.83
N VAL A 316 -34.99 -14.73 -28.04
CA VAL A 316 -34.85 -13.32 -28.46
C VAL A 316 -34.10 -12.50 -27.42
N ILE A 317 -34.41 -12.67 -26.12
CA ILE A 317 -33.72 -11.95 -25.04
C ILE A 317 -32.22 -12.31 -25.03
N LEU A 318 -31.88 -13.60 -25.13
CA LEU A 318 -30.49 -14.05 -25.17
C LEU A 318 -29.74 -13.57 -26.42
N LEU A 319 -30.42 -13.49 -27.57
CA LEU A 319 -29.85 -12.91 -28.81
C LEU A 319 -29.56 -11.41 -28.64
N VAL A 320 -30.51 -10.65 -28.11
CA VAL A 320 -30.31 -9.21 -27.84
C VAL A 320 -29.16 -9.00 -26.86
N TYR A 321 -29.09 -9.82 -25.82
CA TYR A 321 -27.99 -9.80 -24.86
C TYR A 321 -26.63 -10.06 -25.53
N SER A 322 -26.54 -11.11 -26.35
CA SER A 322 -25.34 -11.47 -27.11
C SER A 322 -24.85 -10.31 -28.00
N LEU A 323 -25.78 -9.59 -28.64
CA LEU A 323 -25.48 -8.39 -29.44
C LEU A 323 -24.95 -7.23 -28.58
N ILE A 324 -25.54 -6.98 -27.41
CA ILE A 324 -25.06 -5.95 -26.48
C ILE A 324 -23.62 -6.26 -26.04
N LEU A 325 -23.34 -7.51 -25.64
CA LEU A 325 -22.01 -7.91 -25.21
C LEU A 325 -20.98 -7.83 -26.35
N SER A 326 -21.35 -8.29 -27.55
CA SER A 326 -20.52 -8.14 -28.74
C SER A 326 -20.23 -6.68 -29.07
N SER A 327 -21.21 -5.78 -28.91
CA SER A 327 -20.99 -4.35 -29.09
C SER A 327 -19.99 -3.77 -28.08
N ALA A 328 -20.00 -4.23 -26.83
CA ALA A 328 -19.04 -3.81 -25.81
C ALA A 328 -17.61 -4.25 -26.16
N VAL A 329 -17.41 -5.48 -26.65
CA VAL A 329 -16.11 -5.99 -27.12
C VAL A 329 -15.64 -5.22 -28.35
N ILE A 330 -16.50 -5.05 -29.35
CA ILE A 330 -16.17 -4.35 -30.60
C ILE A 330 -15.78 -2.90 -30.32
N ILE A 331 -16.58 -2.17 -29.54
CA ILE A 331 -16.35 -0.76 -29.26
C ILE A 331 -15.07 -0.60 -28.43
N SER A 332 -14.88 -1.41 -27.38
CA SER A 332 -13.68 -1.32 -26.55
C SER A 332 -12.40 -1.70 -27.31
N GLY A 333 -12.44 -2.74 -28.15
CA GLY A 333 -11.30 -3.13 -28.98
C GLY A 333 -11.00 -2.12 -30.09
N SER A 334 -12.04 -1.55 -30.73
CA SER A 334 -11.85 -0.49 -31.73
C SER A 334 -11.22 0.76 -31.13
N MET A 335 -11.59 1.13 -29.89
CA MET A 335 -10.95 2.23 -29.16
C MET A 335 -9.47 1.96 -28.84
N TYR A 336 -9.07 0.70 -28.66
CA TYR A 336 -7.67 0.34 -28.46
C TYR A 336 -6.87 0.38 -29.77
N ILE A 337 -7.42 -0.14 -30.86
CA ILE A 337 -6.74 -0.28 -32.15
C ILE A 337 -6.68 1.04 -32.93
N GLU A 338 -7.81 1.76 -33.03
CA GLU A 338 -7.93 2.99 -33.83
C GLU A 338 -7.76 4.26 -33.00
N GLY A 339 -7.75 4.13 -31.66
CA GLY A 339 -7.74 5.26 -30.74
C GLY A 339 -9.13 5.85 -30.50
N THR A 340 -9.19 6.98 -29.81
CA THR A 340 -10.43 7.67 -29.47
C THR A 340 -10.42 9.11 -29.96
N SER A 341 -11.54 9.82 -29.81
CA SER A 341 -11.61 11.24 -30.19
C SER A 341 -10.51 12.12 -29.58
N ASN A 342 -9.96 11.72 -28.43
CA ASN A 342 -9.03 12.51 -27.63
C ASN A 342 -7.71 11.78 -27.31
N GLU A 343 -7.55 10.52 -27.73
CA GLU A 343 -6.44 9.65 -27.33
C GLU A 343 -5.90 8.88 -28.53
N GLN A 344 -4.58 8.65 -28.55
CA GLN A 344 -3.93 7.87 -29.60
C GLN A 344 -4.27 6.36 -29.46
N PRO A 345 -4.03 5.56 -30.52
CA PRO A 345 -4.05 4.10 -30.43
C PRO A 345 -3.14 3.54 -29.33
N ASN A 346 -3.41 2.31 -28.89
CA ASN A 346 -2.61 1.55 -27.93
C ASN A 346 -2.54 2.09 -26.49
N GLU A 347 -3.52 2.87 -26.05
CA GLU A 347 -3.60 3.34 -24.67
C GLU A 347 -3.96 2.23 -23.68
N LYS A 348 -3.32 2.27 -22.50
CA LYS A 348 -3.44 1.23 -21.46
C LYS A 348 -4.87 1.07 -20.93
N GLU A 349 -5.61 2.18 -20.76
CA GLU A 349 -7.03 2.14 -20.35
C GLU A 349 -7.86 1.29 -21.31
N ASN A 350 -7.71 1.54 -22.61
CA ASN A 350 -8.50 0.91 -23.65
C ASN A 350 -8.10 -0.57 -23.82
N LEU A 351 -6.82 -0.91 -23.65
CA LEU A 351 -6.35 -2.30 -23.62
C LEU A 351 -6.99 -3.09 -22.47
N VAL A 352 -6.90 -2.57 -21.24
CA VAL A 352 -7.44 -3.26 -20.06
C VAL A 352 -8.95 -3.39 -20.18
N ARG A 353 -9.65 -2.38 -20.71
CA ARG A 353 -11.08 -2.46 -21.01
C ARG A 353 -11.42 -3.55 -22.03
N PHE A 354 -10.67 -3.62 -23.13
CA PHE A 354 -10.87 -4.62 -24.17
C PHE A 354 -10.65 -6.04 -23.63
N ILE A 355 -9.58 -6.25 -22.85
CA ILE A 355 -9.34 -7.52 -22.16
C ILE A 355 -10.50 -7.85 -21.22
N GLY A 356 -10.99 -6.89 -20.44
CA GLY A 356 -12.11 -7.09 -19.51
C GLY A 356 -13.38 -7.59 -20.21
N PHE A 357 -13.83 -6.91 -21.27
CA PHE A 357 -15.00 -7.37 -22.03
C PHE A 357 -14.74 -8.63 -22.84
N GLY A 358 -13.52 -8.86 -23.32
CA GLY A 358 -13.14 -10.09 -24.01
C GLY A 358 -13.21 -11.31 -23.09
N VAL A 359 -12.68 -11.20 -21.86
CA VAL A 359 -12.78 -12.26 -20.84
C VAL A 359 -14.25 -12.47 -20.42
N PHE A 360 -15.04 -11.39 -20.33
CA PHE A 360 -16.48 -11.49 -20.07
C PHE A 360 -17.21 -12.26 -21.19
N ALA A 361 -16.86 -12.00 -22.46
CA ALA A 361 -17.43 -12.73 -23.59
C ALA A 361 -17.08 -14.23 -23.55
N ILE A 362 -15.88 -14.60 -23.08
CA ILE A 362 -15.51 -16.01 -22.90
C ILE A 362 -16.37 -16.70 -21.83
N SER A 363 -16.61 -16.03 -20.69
CA SER A 363 -17.54 -16.51 -19.65
C SER A 363 -18.90 -16.84 -20.26
N ASP A 364 -19.48 -15.88 -20.97
CA ASP A 364 -20.88 -15.96 -21.37
C ASP A 364 -21.10 -16.84 -22.60
N SER A 365 -20.11 -16.92 -23.49
CA SER A 365 -20.10 -17.94 -24.53
C SER A 365 -20.09 -19.35 -23.93
N THR A 366 -19.32 -19.57 -22.85
CA THR A 366 -19.27 -20.86 -22.16
C THR A 366 -20.60 -21.15 -21.46
N LEU A 367 -21.21 -20.13 -20.85
CA LEU A 367 -22.54 -20.22 -20.22
C LEU A 367 -23.63 -20.61 -21.23
N ILE A 368 -23.62 -20.01 -22.43
CA ILE A 368 -24.59 -20.33 -23.49
C ILE A 368 -24.36 -21.75 -24.02
N LEU A 369 -23.11 -22.18 -24.20
CA LEU A 369 -22.78 -23.54 -24.64
C LEU A 369 -23.29 -24.59 -23.65
N ASP A 370 -23.03 -24.38 -22.36
CA ASP A 370 -23.50 -25.28 -21.30
C ASP A 370 -25.04 -25.31 -21.24
N HIS A 371 -25.69 -24.15 -21.34
CA HIS A 371 -27.16 -24.06 -21.36
C HIS A 371 -27.80 -24.75 -22.59
N ALA A 372 -27.14 -24.70 -23.75
CA ALA A 372 -27.59 -25.39 -24.96
C ALA A 372 -27.35 -26.92 -24.93
N GLY A 373 -26.72 -27.44 -23.86
CA GLY A 373 -26.48 -28.87 -23.67
C GLY A 373 -25.17 -29.38 -24.28
N TYR A 374 -24.27 -28.49 -24.72
CA TYR A 374 -22.93 -28.88 -25.13
C TYR A 374 -22.09 -29.19 -23.89
N ARG A 375 -21.45 -30.37 -23.87
CA ARG A 375 -20.59 -30.78 -22.74
C ARG A 375 -19.27 -30.01 -22.77
N VAL A 376 -19.18 -28.95 -21.98
CA VAL A 376 -17.92 -28.23 -21.74
C VAL A 376 -17.28 -28.76 -20.44
N PRO A 377 -16.03 -29.25 -20.48
CA PRO A 377 -15.36 -29.72 -19.27
C PRO A 377 -15.15 -28.56 -18.29
N TYR A 378 -15.52 -28.75 -17.03
CA TYR A 378 -15.40 -27.75 -15.97
C TYR A 378 -16.10 -26.41 -16.30
N ALA A 379 -17.25 -26.46 -17.00
CA ALA A 379 -17.98 -25.28 -17.47
C ALA A 379 -18.16 -24.21 -16.38
N GLU A 380 -18.69 -24.58 -15.22
CA GLU A 380 -18.96 -23.66 -14.11
C GLU A 380 -17.68 -22.97 -13.57
N VAL A 381 -16.56 -23.69 -13.54
CA VAL A 381 -15.25 -23.14 -13.15
C VAL A 381 -14.77 -22.11 -14.18
N VAL A 382 -14.88 -22.43 -15.47
CA VAL A 382 -14.50 -21.51 -16.56
C VAL A 382 -15.37 -20.26 -16.53
N ILE A 383 -16.69 -20.42 -16.43
CA ILE A 383 -17.67 -19.33 -16.37
C ILE A 383 -17.34 -18.41 -15.20
N LEU A 384 -17.30 -18.93 -13.96
CA LEU A 384 -17.12 -18.09 -12.78
C LEU A 384 -15.72 -17.46 -12.69
N SER A 385 -14.66 -18.19 -13.03
CA SER A 385 -13.30 -17.65 -12.98
C SER A 385 -13.09 -16.53 -14.00
N THR A 386 -13.57 -16.69 -15.23
CA THR A 386 -13.50 -15.65 -16.26
C THR A 386 -14.42 -14.49 -15.93
N TYR A 387 -15.64 -14.74 -15.43
CA TYR A 387 -16.58 -13.72 -14.99
C TYR A 387 -16.02 -12.81 -13.88
N PHE A 388 -15.58 -13.39 -12.75
CA PHE A 388 -15.04 -12.58 -11.65
C PHE A 388 -13.76 -11.84 -12.06
N THR A 389 -12.94 -12.44 -12.92
CA THR A 389 -11.76 -11.76 -13.48
C THR A 389 -12.18 -10.58 -14.35
N ALA A 390 -13.18 -10.77 -15.22
CA ALA A 390 -13.69 -9.73 -16.10
C ALA A 390 -14.26 -8.54 -15.33
N GLN A 391 -15.10 -8.78 -14.30
CA GLN A 391 -15.68 -7.71 -13.48
C GLN A 391 -14.61 -6.82 -12.81
N PHE A 392 -13.56 -7.44 -12.27
CA PHE A 392 -12.44 -6.70 -11.69
C PHE A 392 -11.67 -5.90 -12.74
N ILE A 393 -11.36 -6.50 -13.89
CA ILE A 393 -10.63 -5.85 -14.98
C ILE A 393 -11.44 -4.66 -15.56
N ILE A 394 -12.76 -4.80 -15.69
CA ILE A 394 -13.64 -3.70 -16.14
C ILE A 394 -13.58 -2.53 -15.16
N MET A 395 -13.69 -2.78 -13.85
CA MET A 395 -13.54 -1.74 -12.82
C MET A 395 -12.13 -1.11 -12.86
N TRP A 396 -11.08 -1.93 -12.97
CA TRP A 396 -9.70 -1.44 -13.08
C TRP A 396 -9.53 -0.53 -14.30
N SER A 397 -10.08 -0.91 -15.45
CA SER A 397 -10.03 -0.08 -16.67
C SER A 397 -10.62 1.31 -16.45
N ALA A 398 -11.72 1.43 -15.70
CA ALA A 398 -12.34 2.72 -15.38
C ALA A 398 -11.44 3.58 -14.47
N CYS A 399 -10.63 2.95 -13.62
CA CYS A 399 -9.70 3.63 -12.73
C CYS A 399 -8.43 4.13 -13.43
N LEU A 400 -8.09 3.59 -14.62
CA LEU A 400 -6.89 3.96 -15.39
C LEU A 400 -7.08 5.20 -16.29
N ALA A 401 -8.20 5.91 -16.19
CA ALA A 401 -8.55 7.02 -17.08
C ALA A 401 -7.46 8.12 -17.15
N PRO A 402 -7.27 8.78 -18.31
CA PRO A 402 -6.08 9.54 -18.64
C PRO A 402 -6.15 10.98 -18.10
N LYS A 403 -5.00 11.65 -18.11
CA LYS A 403 -4.74 12.97 -17.49
C LYS A 403 -5.73 14.07 -17.91
N SER A 404 -6.31 14.00 -19.10
CA SER A 404 -7.29 14.98 -19.63
C SER A 404 -8.60 15.01 -18.84
N LYS A 405 -9.12 13.84 -18.40
CA LYS A 405 -10.31 13.74 -17.53
C LYS A 405 -10.00 14.21 -16.10
N GLN A 406 -8.78 13.99 -15.62
CA GLN A 406 -8.36 14.34 -14.26
C GLN A 406 -8.28 15.86 -14.04
N MET A 407 -7.82 16.62 -15.04
CA MET A 407 -7.80 18.09 -14.96
C MET A 407 -9.22 18.70 -14.91
N ALA A 408 -10.19 18.10 -15.62
CA ALA A 408 -11.59 18.54 -15.58
C ALA A 408 -12.22 18.35 -14.19
N VAL A 409 -11.98 17.19 -13.54
CA VAL A 409 -12.46 16.90 -12.18
C VAL A 409 -11.89 17.90 -11.16
N ARG A 410 -10.58 18.21 -11.25
CA ARG A 410 -9.91 19.15 -10.34
C ARG A 410 -10.45 20.58 -10.49
N SER A 411 -10.74 21.01 -11.71
CA SER A 411 -11.34 22.33 -11.99
C SER A 411 -12.77 22.47 -11.48
N HIS A 412 -13.56 21.39 -11.50
CA HIS A 412 -14.94 21.37 -11.04
C HIS A 412 -15.03 21.34 -9.50
N SER A 413 -14.15 20.58 -8.83
CA SER A 413 -14.05 20.56 -7.36
C SER A 413 -13.68 21.94 -6.80
N LEU A 414 -12.67 22.61 -7.38
CA LEU A 414 -12.26 23.96 -7.00
C LEU A 414 -13.36 25.02 -7.24
N ARG A 415 -14.18 24.86 -8.29
CA ARG A 415 -15.32 25.75 -8.56
C ARG A 415 -16.53 25.49 -7.66
N SER A 416 -16.76 24.23 -7.27
CA SER A 416 -17.83 23.84 -6.34
C SER A 416 -17.55 24.30 -4.91
N ALA A 417 -16.30 24.18 -4.46
CA ALA A 417 -15.84 24.72 -3.17
C ALA A 417 -15.98 26.26 -3.08
N ARG A 418 -15.90 26.98 -4.21
CA ARG A 418 -16.06 28.43 -4.27
C ARG A 418 -17.52 28.91 -4.30
N ARG A 419 -18.49 28.02 -4.55
CA ARG A 419 -19.92 28.38 -4.72
C ARG A 419 -20.81 28.11 -3.52
N LYS A 420 -20.39 27.32 -2.53
CA LYS A 420 -21.18 27.07 -1.32
C LYS A 420 -20.93 28.17 -0.26
N GLY A 421 -21.72 29.24 -0.31
CA GLY A 421 -21.91 30.17 0.82
C GLY A 421 -22.84 29.57 1.89
N PRO A 422 -22.94 30.18 3.09
CA PRO A 422 -23.63 29.57 4.23
C PRO A 422 -25.12 29.94 4.23
N LEU A 423 -26.02 28.95 4.28
CA LEU A 423 -27.19 28.88 5.19
C LEU A 423 -28.20 27.77 4.79
N SER A 424 -28.61 26.95 5.76
CA SER A 424 -30.01 26.60 6.10
C SER A 424 -30.04 25.41 7.09
N SER A 425 -30.97 25.46 8.05
CA SER A 425 -30.92 24.80 9.37
C SER A 425 -31.60 23.42 9.47
N THR A 426 -31.89 22.72 8.37
CA THR A 426 -32.43 21.34 8.40
C THR A 426 -31.35 20.26 8.27
N PHE A 427 -30.10 20.65 8.51
CA PHE A 427 -28.94 19.88 8.11
C PHE A 427 -28.16 19.31 9.31
N LEU A 428 -28.75 18.96 10.45
CA LEU A 428 -27.93 18.49 11.59
C LEU A 428 -27.39 17.06 11.40
N ALA A 429 -28.16 16.14 10.80
CA ALA A 429 -27.68 14.79 10.47
C ALA A 429 -26.71 14.78 9.26
N SER A 430 -26.93 15.69 8.32
CA SER A 430 -26.08 15.85 7.13
C SER A 430 -24.86 16.74 7.41
N VAL A 431 -24.88 17.66 8.40
CA VAL A 431 -23.70 18.43 8.83
C VAL A 431 -22.72 17.53 9.58
N ILE A 432 -23.17 16.52 10.33
CA ILE A 432 -22.23 15.58 10.96
C ILE A 432 -21.53 14.73 9.90
N LEU A 433 -22.26 14.23 8.90
CA LEU A 433 -21.67 13.48 7.78
C LEU A 433 -20.80 14.35 6.86
N GLU A 434 -21.23 15.60 6.58
CA GLU A 434 -20.51 16.54 5.71
C GLU A 434 -19.34 17.22 6.45
N ARG A 435 -19.38 17.39 7.79
CA ARG A 435 -18.21 17.81 8.58
C ARG A 435 -17.20 16.68 8.75
N PHE A 436 -17.62 15.42 8.85
CA PHE A 436 -16.71 14.28 8.71
C PHE A 436 -16.07 14.24 7.32
N ALA A 437 -16.83 14.52 6.26
CA ALA A 437 -16.30 14.62 4.90
C ALA A 437 -15.38 15.84 4.70
N LEU A 438 -15.67 16.99 5.32
CA LEU A 438 -14.85 18.20 5.24
C LEU A 438 -13.57 18.12 6.08
N GLN A 439 -13.58 17.39 7.20
CA GLN A 439 -12.34 17.04 7.91
C GLN A 439 -11.47 16.06 7.11
N ALA A 440 -12.07 15.21 6.28
CA ALA A 440 -11.34 14.35 5.34
C ALA A 440 -10.72 15.15 4.16
N ILE A 441 -11.31 16.29 3.78
CA ILE A 441 -10.82 17.15 2.69
C ILE A 441 -9.57 17.94 3.11
N SER A 442 -9.43 18.33 4.39
CA SER A 442 -8.18 18.94 4.89
C SER A 442 -6.99 17.97 4.95
N SER A 443 -7.23 16.67 4.78
CA SER A 443 -6.21 15.61 4.69
C SER A 443 -5.90 15.13 3.26
N GLU A 444 -6.45 15.78 2.23
CA GLU A 444 -6.31 15.40 0.81
C GLU A 444 -4.87 15.41 0.26
N GLU A 445 -3.90 15.99 0.97
CA GLU A 445 -2.51 16.07 0.47
C GLU A 445 -1.64 14.81 0.73
N LYS A 446 -2.17 13.78 1.41
CA LYS A 446 -1.40 12.56 1.81
C LYS A 446 -2.02 11.21 1.42
N MET A 447 -2.92 11.17 0.45
CA MET A 447 -3.78 9.99 0.19
C MET A 447 -3.23 8.96 -0.82
N SER A 448 -1.93 8.66 -0.81
CA SER A 448 -1.38 7.50 -1.55
C SER A 448 -1.51 6.16 -0.78
N SER A 449 -1.98 6.19 0.47
CA SER A 449 -2.16 5.02 1.34
C SER A 449 -3.63 4.81 1.73
N LEU A 450 -4.00 3.55 1.96
CA LEU A 450 -5.31 3.18 2.50
C LEU A 450 -5.50 3.88 3.85
N GLY A 451 -6.40 4.86 3.91
CA GLY A 451 -6.58 5.64 5.14
C GLY A 451 -7.07 4.75 6.29
N PRO A 452 -6.69 5.01 7.56
CA PRO A 452 -7.10 4.22 8.72
C PRO A 452 -8.62 3.99 8.81
N MET A 453 -9.41 4.97 8.39
CA MET A 453 -10.88 4.87 8.34
C MET A 453 -11.36 3.86 7.30
N GLN A 454 -10.77 3.86 6.10
CA GLN A 454 -11.08 2.89 5.06
C GLN A 454 -10.70 1.48 5.53
N MET A 455 -9.57 1.34 6.23
CA MET A 455 -9.18 0.06 6.81
C MET A 455 -10.20 -0.45 7.82
N CYS A 456 -10.63 0.41 8.75
CA CYS A 456 -11.63 0.06 9.76
C CYS A 456 -12.97 -0.32 9.14
N LEU A 457 -13.41 0.37 8.08
CA LEU A 457 -14.66 0.07 7.38
C LEU A 457 -14.60 -1.30 6.68
N ILE A 458 -13.54 -1.57 5.93
CA ILE A 458 -13.37 -2.86 5.23
C ILE A 458 -13.28 -3.98 6.25
N TYR A 459 -12.38 -3.86 7.22
CA TYR A 459 -12.22 -4.86 8.28
C TYR A 459 -13.51 -5.08 9.06
N GLY A 460 -14.20 -4.00 9.45
CA GLY A 460 -15.47 -4.04 10.16
C GLY A 460 -16.58 -4.72 9.35
N ALA A 461 -16.61 -4.53 8.03
CA ALA A 461 -17.56 -5.22 7.15
C ALA A 461 -17.33 -6.74 7.14
N PHE A 462 -16.08 -7.19 7.09
CA PHE A 462 -15.77 -8.62 7.19
C PHE A 462 -16.11 -9.16 8.58
N VAL A 463 -15.80 -8.45 9.67
CA VAL A 463 -16.19 -8.89 11.03
C VAL A 463 -17.71 -8.97 11.18
N LEU A 464 -18.46 -8.03 10.60
CA LEU A 464 -19.92 -8.06 10.58
C LEU A 464 -20.45 -9.25 9.78
N LEU A 465 -19.83 -9.57 8.65
CA LEU A 465 -20.16 -10.78 7.88
C LEU A 465 -19.96 -12.04 8.72
N VAL A 466 -18.83 -12.17 9.42
CA VAL A 466 -18.63 -13.28 10.36
C VAL A 466 -19.72 -13.29 11.42
N TYR A 467 -20.05 -12.15 12.03
CA TYR A 467 -21.07 -12.06 13.07
C TYR A 467 -22.44 -12.56 12.60
N ILE A 468 -22.86 -12.20 11.39
CA ILE A 468 -24.17 -12.60 10.83
C ILE A 468 -24.19 -14.11 10.58
N GLU A 469 -23.17 -14.64 9.92
CA GLU A 469 -23.13 -16.03 9.46
C GLU A 469 -22.86 -17.03 10.59
N THR A 470 -22.13 -16.64 11.63
CA THR A 470 -21.82 -17.51 12.77
C THR A 470 -22.88 -17.47 13.86
N ASP A 471 -24.10 -16.99 13.54
CA ASP A 471 -25.17 -16.72 14.50
C ASP A 471 -24.63 -16.00 15.76
N ARG A 472 -24.07 -14.80 15.54
CA ARG A 472 -23.48 -13.97 16.59
C ARG A 472 -22.24 -14.59 17.23
N PHE A 473 -21.33 -15.15 16.42
CA PHE A 473 -20.08 -15.81 16.88
C PHE A 473 -20.29 -17.06 17.73
N MET A 474 -21.47 -17.69 17.64
CA MET A 474 -21.82 -18.89 18.41
C MET A 474 -21.52 -20.19 17.64
N VAL A 475 -21.50 -20.13 16.31
CA VAL A 475 -21.22 -21.26 15.43
C VAL A 475 -19.80 -21.17 14.87
N ASP A 476 -19.05 -22.27 14.99
CA ASP A 476 -17.69 -22.37 14.44
C ASP A 476 -17.74 -22.46 12.91
N ALA A 477 -17.28 -21.40 12.24
CA ALA A 477 -17.04 -21.38 10.80
C ALA A 477 -15.55 -21.09 10.55
N PRO A 478 -14.69 -22.12 10.40
CA PRO A 478 -13.23 -21.97 10.45
C PRO A 478 -12.67 -20.96 9.45
N MET A 479 -13.11 -21.05 8.19
CA MET A 479 -12.60 -20.19 7.13
C MET A 479 -13.14 -18.77 7.24
N LEU A 480 -14.42 -18.64 7.57
CA LEU A 480 -15.06 -17.35 7.75
C LEU A 480 -14.47 -16.59 8.94
N SER A 481 -14.15 -17.29 10.03
CA SER A 481 -13.57 -16.69 11.24
C SER A 481 -12.14 -16.18 11.03
N ALA A 482 -11.36 -16.82 10.15
CA ALA A 482 -10.00 -16.40 9.81
C ALA A 482 -9.96 -15.23 8.81
N LEU A 483 -11.02 -15.07 8.01
CA LEU A 483 -11.08 -14.14 6.87
C LEU A 483 -10.80 -12.66 7.23
N PRO A 484 -11.37 -12.07 8.31
CA PRO A 484 -11.07 -10.67 8.65
C PRO A 484 -9.57 -10.45 8.92
N VAL A 485 -8.90 -11.43 9.53
CA VAL A 485 -7.47 -11.35 9.87
C VAL A 485 -6.60 -11.49 8.61
N VAL A 486 -6.98 -12.36 7.67
CA VAL A 486 -6.32 -12.45 6.35
C VAL A 486 -6.43 -11.11 5.61
N VAL A 487 -7.64 -10.55 5.54
CA VAL A 487 -7.91 -9.26 4.88
C VAL A 487 -7.06 -8.16 5.52
N LEU A 488 -6.95 -8.11 6.85
CA LEU A 488 -6.11 -7.17 7.56
C LEU A 488 -4.61 -7.34 7.22
N GLY A 489 -4.12 -8.58 7.12
CA GLY A 489 -2.76 -8.90 6.70
C GLY A 489 -2.44 -8.43 5.28
N LEU A 490 -3.35 -8.64 4.36
CA LEU A 490 -3.23 -8.19 2.96
C LEU A 490 -3.30 -6.67 2.85
N MET A 491 -4.19 -6.02 3.59
CA MET A 491 -4.27 -4.57 3.64
C MET A 491 -3.02 -3.95 4.27
N THR A 492 -2.37 -4.61 5.23
CA THR A 492 -1.10 -4.15 5.80
C THR A 492 0.00 -4.00 4.73
N LEU A 493 -0.01 -4.81 3.68
CA LEU A 493 0.93 -4.68 2.55
C LEU A 493 0.72 -3.40 1.74
N THR A 494 -0.48 -2.82 1.79
CA THR A 494 -0.83 -1.62 1.04
C THR A 494 -0.63 -0.32 1.82
N VAL A 495 -0.42 -0.42 3.13
CA VAL A 495 -0.15 0.71 4.02
C VAL A 495 1.27 1.26 3.79
N ASN A 496 1.42 2.56 4.00
CA ASN A 496 2.71 3.23 3.93
C ASN A 496 3.51 3.08 5.24
N MET A 497 4.05 1.89 5.47
CA MET A 497 5.01 1.61 6.55
C MET A 497 6.41 1.29 6.00
N ALA A 498 7.44 1.39 6.85
CA ALA A 498 8.77 0.85 6.55
C ALA A 498 8.74 -0.65 6.21
N ALA A 499 9.61 -1.12 5.30
CA ALA A 499 9.55 -2.47 4.72
C ALA A 499 9.62 -3.60 5.76
N LYS A 500 10.54 -3.50 6.74
CA LYS A 500 10.72 -4.52 7.79
C LYS A 500 9.48 -4.66 8.70
N PRO A 501 8.99 -3.60 9.39
CA PRO A 501 7.79 -3.73 10.22
C PRO A 501 6.55 -4.10 9.41
N LYS A 502 6.44 -3.64 8.15
CA LYS A 502 5.36 -4.05 7.24
C LYS A 502 5.31 -5.55 7.04
N LEU A 503 6.42 -6.16 6.62
CA LEU A 503 6.50 -7.59 6.36
C LEU A 503 6.27 -8.42 7.63
N LEU A 504 6.85 -8.01 8.76
CA LEU A 504 6.66 -8.68 10.05
C LEU A 504 5.20 -8.60 10.54
N THR A 505 4.55 -7.47 10.36
CA THR A 505 3.13 -7.28 10.74
C THR A 505 2.20 -8.09 9.83
N THR A 506 2.47 -8.13 8.52
CA THR A 506 1.72 -9.00 7.59
C THR A 506 1.89 -10.48 7.96
N LEU A 507 3.12 -10.94 8.24
CA LEU A 507 3.37 -12.32 8.67
C LEU A 507 2.62 -12.66 9.95
N TYR A 508 2.59 -11.74 10.92
CA TYR A 508 1.78 -11.90 12.14
C TYR A 508 0.31 -12.17 11.82
N PHE A 509 -0.31 -11.37 10.95
CA PHE A 509 -1.72 -11.53 10.62
C PHE A 509 -2.00 -12.83 9.84
N LEU A 510 -1.18 -13.15 8.83
CA LEU A 510 -1.37 -14.36 8.03
C LEU A 510 -1.19 -15.64 8.86
N LEU A 511 -0.16 -15.69 9.72
CA LEU A 511 0.06 -16.82 10.62
C LEU A 511 -1.00 -16.92 11.71
N SER A 512 -1.46 -15.78 12.25
CA SER A 512 -2.57 -15.78 13.21
C SER A 512 -3.86 -16.30 12.58
N ALA A 513 -4.16 -15.87 11.34
CA ALA A 513 -5.33 -16.34 10.60
C ALA A 513 -5.27 -17.86 10.34
N HIS A 514 -4.11 -18.37 9.92
CA HIS A 514 -3.90 -19.80 9.72
C HIS A 514 -4.02 -20.60 11.03
N GLY A 515 -3.44 -20.08 12.12
CA GLY A 515 -3.55 -20.68 13.45
C GLY A 515 -5.00 -20.80 13.91
N ILE A 516 -5.80 -19.74 13.74
CA ILE A 516 -7.24 -19.70 14.05
C ILE A 516 -8.02 -20.69 13.19
N TYR A 517 -7.76 -20.70 11.88
CA TYR A 517 -8.38 -21.64 10.95
C TYR A 517 -8.17 -23.08 11.41
N ARG A 518 -6.90 -23.49 11.64
CA ARG A 518 -6.58 -24.85 12.08
C ARG A 518 -7.18 -25.20 13.43
N MET A 519 -7.24 -24.23 14.35
CA MET A 519 -7.82 -24.42 15.68
C MET A 519 -9.33 -24.64 15.61
N SER A 520 -10.00 -24.00 14.64
CA SER A 520 -11.44 -24.14 14.43
C SER A 520 -11.80 -25.39 13.60
N THR A 521 -10.91 -25.85 12.71
CA THR A 521 -11.16 -27.07 11.90
C THR A 521 -11.09 -28.36 12.72
N SER A 522 -10.14 -28.49 13.65
CA SER A 522 -10.07 -29.69 14.49
C SER A 522 -9.34 -29.43 15.81
N ARG A 523 -9.92 -29.98 16.89
CA ARG A 523 -9.35 -29.90 18.25
C ARG A 523 -8.04 -30.66 18.39
N PHE A 524 -7.77 -31.64 17.53
CA PHE A 524 -6.52 -32.40 17.54
C PHE A 524 -5.31 -31.57 17.10
N TYR A 525 -5.52 -30.43 16.44
CA TYR A 525 -4.43 -29.55 16.02
C TYR A 525 -4.16 -28.40 17.00
N MET A 526 -4.74 -28.42 18.21
CA MET A 526 -4.61 -27.32 19.18
C MET A 526 -3.15 -27.01 19.54
N GLU A 527 -2.29 -28.04 19.66
CA GLU A 527 -0.85 -27.88 19.91
C GLU A 527 -0.13 -27.12 18.78
N TRP A 528 -0.39 -27.50 17.53
CA TRP A 528 0.20 -26.88 16.35
C TRP A 528 -0.32 -25.46 16.11
N SER A 529 -1.62 -25.24 16.34
CA SER A 529 -2.24 -23.91 16.31
C SER A 529 -1.66 -22.99 17.39
N ALA A 530 -1.43 -23.49 18.59
CA ALA A 530 -0.83 -22.71 19.67
C ALA A 530 0.62 -22.33 19.37
N MET A 531 1.40 -23.26 18.81
CA MET A 531 2.75 -22.98 18.34
C MET A 531 2.76 -21.90 17.25
N GLU A 532 1.86 -21.98 16.27
CA GLU A 532 1.75 -20.97 15.21
C GLU A 532 1.32 -19.59 15.73
N LEU A 533 0.35 -19.54 16.65
CA LEU A 533 -0.05 -18.29 17.31
C LEU A 533 1.11 -17.71 18.13
N GLY A 534 1.89 -18.55 18.80
CA GLY A 534 3.14 -18.14 19.45
C GLY A 534 4.13 -17.54 18.45
N LEU A 535 4.39 -18.23 17.34
CA LEU A 535 5.28 -17.76 16.28
C LEU A 535 4.80 -16.43 15.65
N ALA A 536 3.49 -16.29 15.42
CA ALA A 536 2.89 -15.05 14.96
C ALA A 536 3.21 -13.90 15.94
N ASN A 537 2.98 -14.10 17.24
CA ASN A 537 3.29 -13.09 18.25
C ASN A 537 4.78 -12.74 18.34
N ILE A 538 5.69 -13.68 17.99
CA ILE A 538 7.12 -13.37 17.83
C ILE A 538 7.33 -12.40 16.67
N PHE A 539 6.74 -12.66 15.50
CA PHE A 539 6.83 -11.72 14.37
C PHE A 539 6.29 -10.34 14.72
N TYR A 540 5.17 -10.28 15.45
CA TYR A 540 4.65 -9.02 15.94
C TYR A 540 5.62 -8.33 16.89
N LEU A 541 6.21 -9.04 17.85
CA LEU A 541 7.22 -8.49 18.75
C LEU A 541 8.42 -7.91 17.99
N LEU A 542 8.95 -8.68 17.03
CA LEU A 542 10.08 -8.27 16.20
C LEU A 542 9.78 -7.01 15.37
N SER A 543 8.49 -6.73 15.08
CA SER A 543 8.09 -5.53 14.35
C SER A 543 8.40 -4.23 15.10
N PHE A 544 8.38 -4.24 16.43
CA PHE A 544 8.51 -3.04 17.26
C PHE A 544 9.55 -3.13 18.38
N ILE A 545 10.23 -4.27 18.56
CA ILE A 545 11.22 -4.47 19.63
C ILE A 545 12.33 -3.40 19.62
N ASN A 546 12.68 -2.89 18.44
CA ASN A 546 13.68 -1.83 18.28
C ASN A 546 13.27 -0.49 18.92
N LEU A 547 11.99 -0.31 19.26
CA LEU A 547 11.48 0.86 19.98
C LEU A 547 11.68 0.75 21.49
N LEU A 548 12.03 -0.43 22.01
CA LEU A 548 12.21 -0.67 23.42
C LEU A 548 13.53 -0.05 23.91
N ARG A 549 13.42 0.98 24.76
CA ARG A 549 14.59 1.61 25.41
C ARG A 549 14.87 1.06 26.80
N LYS A 550 13.81 0.86 27.59
CA LYS A 550 13.88 0.41 28.98
C LYS A 550 12.68 -0.47 29.29
N LEU A 551 12.90 -1.53 30.06
CA LEU A 551 11.85 -2.44 30.50
C LEU A 551 11.10 -1.87 31.71
N TRP A 552 9.77 -1.99 31.72
CA TRP A 552 8.95 -1.68 32.88
C TRP A 552 8.92 -2.87 33.85
N ILE A 553 9.88 -2.87 34.79
CA ILE A 553 10.13 -3.98 35.72
C ILE A 553 8.88 -4.39 36.52
N TYR A 554 8.09 -3.42 37.00
CA TYR A 554 6.85 -3.71 37.75
C TYR A 554 5.81 -4.45 36.89
N LEU A 555 5.62 -4.03 35.63
CA LEU A 555 4.70 -4.71 34.72
C LEU A 555 5.20 -6.13 34.39
N ALA A 556 6.52 -6.29 34.20
CA ALA A 556 7.12 -7.59 33.98
C ALA A 556 6.89 -8.52 35.18
N ALA A 557 7.16 -8.07 36.41
CA ALA A 557 6.97 -8.86 37.63
C ALA A 557 5.51 -9.29 37.83
N VAL A 558 4.56 -8.37 37.65
CA VAL A 558 3.12 -8.68 37.75
C VAL A 558 2.69 -9.69 36.68
N THR A 559 3.18 -9.52 35.44
CA THR A 559 2.85 -10.44 34.34
C THR A 559 3.46 -11.82 34.54
N SER A 560 4.69 -11.90 35.07
CA SER A 560 5.34 -13.17 35.42
C SER A 560 4.60 -13.90 36.54
N LEU A 561 4.18 -13.19 37.60
CA LEU A 561 3.37 -13.77 38.67
C LEU A 561 2.04 -14.30 38.14
N TYR A 562 1.38 -13.51 37.28
CA TYR A 562 0.17 -13.92 36.57
C TYR A 562 0.38 -15.20 35.76
N LEU A 563 1.44 -15.26 34.94
CA LEU A 563 1.73 -16.44 34.10
C LEU A 563 1.98 -17.69 34.92
N VAL A 564 2.75 -17.60 36.02
CA VAL A 564 3.03 -18.75 36.89
C VAL A 564 1.74 -19.22 37.55
N GLY A 565 0.94 -18.31 38.11
CA GLY A 565 -0.34 -18.65 38.72
C GLY A 565 -1.32 -19.25 37.71
N PHE A 566 -1.40 -18.67 36.50
CA PHE A 566 -2.25 -19.16 35.42
C PHE A 566 -1.82 -20.54 34.92
N ALA A 567 -0.52 -20.76 34.69
CA ALA A 567 0.00 -22.04 34.25
C ALA A 567 -0.21 -23.13 35.31
N TYR A 568 -0.03 -22.81 36.59
CA TYR A 568 -0.33 -23.72 37.68
C TYR A 568 -1.82 -24.08 37.71
N PHE A 569 -2.71 -23.07 37.71
CA PHE A 569 -4.14 -23.32 37.83
C PHE A 569 -4.74 -24.08 36.62
N CYS A 570 -4.30 -23.76 35.41
CA CYS A 570 -4.84 -24.37 34.19
C CYS A 570 -4.19 -25.70 33.82
N PHE A 571 -2.91 -25.91 34.18
CA PHE A 571 -2.12 -27.00 33.61
C PHE A 571 -1.43 -27.93 34.63
N ALA A 572 -1.43 -27.63 35.94
CA ALA A 572 -0.71 -28.47 36.90
C ALA A 572 -1.10 -29.95 36.82
N ASP A 573 -2.41 -30.23 36.79
CA ASP A 573 -2.92 -31.61 36.72
C ASP A 573 -2.78 -32.22 35.32
N LEU A 574 -2.76 -31.38 34.27
CA LEU A 574 -2.64 -31.83 32.88
C LEU A 574 -1.20 -32.13 32.47
N PHE A 575 -0.21 -31.51 33.13
CA PHE A 575 1.19 -31.60 32.73
C PHE A 575 1.71 -33.04 32.77
N SER A 576 1.31 -33.83 33.76
CA SER A 576 1.70 -35.25 33.86
C SER A 576 1.09 -36.12 32.75
N SER A 577 -0.07 -35.71 32.21
CA SER A 577 -0.82 -36.50 31.23
C SER A 577 -0.48 -36.12 29.78
N ILE A 578 -0.38 -34.82 29.48
CA ILE A 578 -0.20 -34.30 28.12
C ILE A 578 0.86 -33.16 28.12
N PRO A 579 2.13 -33.46 28.44
CA PRO A 579 3.16 -32.44 28.64
C PRO A 579 3.44 -31.61 27.39
N PHE A 580 3.39 -32.23 26.20
CA PHE A 580 3.69 -31.55 24.94
C PHE A 580 2.69 -30.42 24.62
N LEU A 581 1.39 -30.69 24.75
CA LEU A 581 0.35 -29.68 24.56
C LEU A 581 0.50 -28.53 25.56
N VAL A 582 0.75 -28.85 26.84
CA VAL A 582 0.96 -27.84 27.89
C VAL A 582 2.17 -26.96 27.56
N LEU A 583 3.28 -27.53 27.08
CA LEU A 583 4.45 -26.77 26.67
C LEU A 583 4.15 -25.80 25.51
N MET A 584 3.39 -26.24 24.50
CA MET A 584 3.02 -25.37 23.38
C MET A 584 2.05 -24.24 23.78
N LEU A 585 1.09 -24.54 24.63
CA LEU A 585 0.14 -23.55 25.17
C LEU A 585 0.83 -22.51 26.06
N THR A 586 1.71 -22.97 26.96
CA THR A 586 2.49 -22.09 27.83
C THR A 586 3.50 -21.25 27.05
N PHE A 587 4.10 -21.80 26.00
CA PHE A 587 4.94 -21.04 25.06
C PHE A 587 4.14 -19.88 24.43
N GLY A 588 2.97 -20.17 23.85
CA GLY A 588 2.11 -19.13 23.27
C GLY A 588 1.74 -18.04 24.27
N ALA A 589 1.30 -18.42 25.48
CA ALA A 589 0.96 -17.50 26.56
C ALA A 589 2.16 -16.67 27.05
N THR A 590 3.36 -17.24 27.04
CA THR A 590 4.59 -16.55 27.44
C THR A 590 5.00 -15.52 26.40
N VAL A 591 4.96 -15.87 25.11
CA VAL A 591 5.32 -14.94 24.04
C VAL A 591 4.38 -13.74 24.01
N ILE A 592 3.07 -13.95 24.07
CA ILE A 592 2.10 -12.85 24.05
C ILE A 592 2.23 -11.94 25.28
N SER A 593 2.54 -12.52 26.44
CA SER A 593 2.82 -11.78 27.68
C SER A 593 4.11 -10.96 27.58
N ALA A 594 5.18 -11.54 27.05
CA ALA A 594 6.43 -10.83 26.79
C ALA A 594 6.20 -9.66 25.81
N SER A 595 5.43 -9.89 24.75
CA SER A 595 5.02 -8.84 23.81
C SER A 595 4.24 -7.73 24.49
N MET A 596 3.27 -8.06 25.35
CA MET A 596 2.48 -7.10 26.12
C MET A 596 3.37 -6.26 27.04
N VAL A 597 4.31 -6.89 27.77
CA VAL A 597 5.27 -6.19 28.65
C VAL A 597 6.16 -5.25 27.85
N CYS A 598 6.67 -5.69 26.70
CA CYS A 598 7.46 -4.85 25.80
C CYS A 598 6.64 -3.66 25.28
N ALA A 599 5.39 -3.87 24.86
CA ALA A 599 4.52 -2.80 24.40
C ALA A 599 4.18 -1.79 25.51
N GLY A 600 3.87 -2.27 26.72
CA GLY A 600 3.63 -1.42 27.89
C GLY A 600 4.87 -0.63 28.29
N SER A 601 6.06 -1.22 28.15
CA SER A 601 7.33 -0.55 28.37
C SER A 601 7.59 0.57 27.35
N VAL A 602 7.32 0.30 26.07
CA VAL A 602 7.38 1.32 25.01
C VAL A 602 6.39 2.44 25.30
N TRP A 603 5.15 2.13 25.69
CA TRP A 603 4.16 3.14 26.04
C TRP A 603 4.58 4.01 27.24
N ARG A 604 5.14 3.40 28.29
CA ARG A 604 5.58 4.11 29.51
C ARG A 604 6.75 5.06 29.25
N TYR A 605 7.69 4.65 28.41
CA TYR A 605 8.94 5.38 28.14
C TYR A 605 8.99 6.04 26.75
N SER A 606 7.88 6.07 26.01
CA SER A 606 7.77 6.79 24.74
C SER A 606 7.95 8.29 24.95
N ALA A 607 8.57 8.96 23.99
CA ALA A 607 8.75 10.41 24.00
C ALA A 607 7.41 11.16 24.04
N GLN A 608 7.42 12.42 24.51
CA GLN A 608 6.24 13.25 24.77
C GLN A 608 5.35 13.56 23.56
N PHE A 609 5.73 13.17 22.34
CA PHE A 609 4.89 13.35 21.16
C PHE A 609 3.58 12.56 21.29
N THR A 610 2.46 13.25 21.15
CA THR A 610 1.10 12.73 21.36
C THR A 610 0.79 11.50 20.51
N ASP A 611 1.26 11.48 19.27
CA ASP A 611 0.90 10.47 18.28
C ASP A 611 1.64 9.14 18.53
N ALA A 612 2.94 9.20 18.84
CA ALA A 612 3.74 8.03 19.21
C ALA A 612 3.24 7.38 20.52
N ARG A 613 2.79 8.22 21.47
CA ARG A 613 2.18 7.75 22.72
C ARG A 613 0.81 7.10 22.48
N GLN A 614 0.00 7.62 21.57
CA GLN A 614 -1.28 7.02 21.19
C GLN A 614 -1.08 5.66 20.49
N ALA A 615 -0.13 5.57 19.55
CA ALA A 615 0.16 4.32 18.85
C ALA A 615 0.69 3.22 19.78
N SER A 616 1.57 3.58 20.72
CA SER A 616 2.06 2.64 21.75
C SER A 616 0.97 2.23 22.75
N LEU A 617 0.04 3.12 23.10
CA LEU A 617 -1.14 2.76 23.90
C LEU A 617 -2.06 1.79 23.16
N MET A 618 -2.32 2.02 21.87
CA MET A 618 -3.12 1.10 21.03
C MET A 618 -2.46 -0.29 20.97
N ARG A 619 -1.13 -0.34 20.82
CA ARG A 619 -0.35 -1.60 20.83
C ARG A 619 -0.49 -2.35 22.15
N PHE A 620 -0.31 -1.63 23.26
CA PHE A 620 -0.42 -2.21 24.60
C PHE A 620 -1.83 -2.72 24.87
N GLY A 621 -2.86 -1.92 24.55
CA GLY A 621 -4.26 -2.31 24.68
C GLY A 621 -4.62 -3.52 23.81
N GLY A 622 -4.15 -3.56 22.57
CA GLY A 622 -4.36 -4.70 21.67
C GLY A 622 -3.73 -5.99 22.19
N LEU A 623 -2.49 -5.94 22.67
CA LEU A 623 -1.81 -7.13 23.24
C LEU A 623 -2.41 -7.56 24.58
N MET A 624 -2.88 -6.63 25.40
CA MET A 624 -3.59 -6.93 26.64
C MET A 624 -4.93 -7.63 26.36
N LEU A 625 -5.71 -7.13 25.39
CA LEU A 625 -6.92 -7.80 24.93
C LEU A 625 -6.60 -9.19 24.38
N ASN A 626 -5.57 -9.32 23.55
CA ASN A 626 -5.18 -10.61 22.98
C ASN A 626 -4.73 -11.61 24.07
N LEU A 627 -3.97 -11.17 25.08
CA LEU A 627 -3.61 -12.00 26.24
C LEU A 627 -4.85 -12.42 27.03
N THR A 628 -5.79 -11.50 27.26
CA THR A 628 -7.06 -11.79 27.94
C THR A 628 -7.87 -12.82 27.16
N CYS A 629 -7.95 -12.68 25.83
CA CYS A 629 -8.59 -13.64 24.94
C CYS A 629 -7.89 -15.00 24.90
N THR A 630 -6.56 -15.05 24.91
CA THR A 630 -5.89 -16.36 24.99
C THR A 630 -6.15 -17.01 26.35
N SER A 631 -6.09 -16.23 27.43
CA SER A 631 -6.23 -16.75 28.79
C SER A 631 -7.63 -17.27 29.08
N ALA A 632 -8.68 -16.51 28.72
CA ALA A 632 -10.05 -16.96 28.93
C ALA A 632 -10.45 -18.11 27.97
N PHE A 633 -9.81 -18.24 26.80
CA PHE A 633 -10.02 -19.38 25.92
C PHE A 633 -9.48 -20.65 26.57
N LEU A 634 -8.23 -20.61 27.05
CA LEU A 634 -7.60 -21.73 27.74
C LEU A 634 -8.32 -22.08 29.04
N PHE A 635 -8.77 -21.08 29.80
CA PHE A 635 -9.58 -21.30 30.99
C PHE A 635 -10.93 -21.96 30.67
N SER A 636 -11.60 -21.55 29.59
CA SER A 636 -12.86 -22.16 29.17
C SER A 636 -12.68 -23.62 28.72
N GLN A 637 -11.54 -23.93 28.09
CA GLN A 637 -11.23 -25.29 27.63
C GLN A 637 -10.84 -26.24 28.77
N PHE A 638 -10.03 -25.77 29.72
CA PHE A 638 -9.40 -26.64 30.72
C PHE A 638 -9.94 -26.49 32.15
N ALA A 639 -10.56 -25.36 32.51
CA ALA A 639 -11.05 -25.12 33.87
C ALA A 639 -12.59 -25.23 33.98
N THR A 640 -13.35 -24.33 33.35
CA THR A 640 -14.83 -24.35 33.42
C THR A 640 -15.47 -23.92 32.11
N ARG A 641 -16.27 -24.81 31.51
CA ARG A 641 -16.92 -24.57 30.22
C ARG A 641 -18.09 -23.58 30.37
N LYS A 642 -17.86 -22.30 30.07
CA LYS A 642 -18.92 -21.27 30.02
C LYS A 642 -19.15 -20.81 28.59
N HIS A 643 -20.29 -21.19 28.00
CA HIS A 643 -20.67 -20.82 26.63
C HIS A 643 -20.79 -19.30 26.40
N GLN A 644 -21.19 -18.53 27.42
CA GLN A 644 -21.29 -17.06 27.31
C GLN A 644 -19.96 -16.34 27.07
N MET A 645 -18.82 -17.00 27.33
CA MET A 645 -17.50 -16.40 27.12
C MET A 645 -17.12 -16.36 25.64
N LEU A 646 -17.63 -17.26 24.78
CA LEU A 646 -17.15 -17.37 23.40
C LEU A 646 -17.38 -16.09 22.56
N TRP A 647 -18.56 -15.48 22.68
CA TRP A 647 -18.90 -14.23 21.98
C TRP A 647 -17.94 -13.09 22.34
N PHE A 648 -17.74 -12.86 23.64
CA PHE A 648 -16.87 -11.79 24.14
C PHE A 648 -15.44 -11.95 23.61
N MET A 649 -14.98 -13.20 23.53
CA MET A 649 -13.63 -13.56 23.15
C MET A 649 -13.36 -13.33 21.67
N ASN A 650 -14.32 -13.68 20.81
CA ASN A 650 -14.24 -13.43 19.39
C ASN A 650 -14.28 -11.92 19.09
N VAL A 651 -15.17 -11.16 19.73
CA VAL A 651 -15.22 -9.70 19.61
C VAL A 651 -13.90 -9.06 20.06
N ALA A 652 -13.42 -9.41 21.26
CA ALA A 652 -12.19 -8.86 21.80
C ALA A 652 -10.96 -9.25 20.96
N HIS A 653 -10.95 -10.45 20.36
CA HIS A 653 -9.91 -10.86 19.42
C HIS A 653 -9.88 -9.96 18.17
N TYR A 654 -11.02 -9.73 17.51
CA TYR A 654 -11.05 -8.88 16.32
C TYR A 654 -10.69 -7.42 16.63
N VAL A 655 -11.17 -6.89 17.77
CA VAL A 655 -10.78 -5.56 18.24
C VAL A 655 -9.27 -5.50 18.50
N ALA A 656 -8.69 -6.53 19.13
CA ALA A 656 -7.25 -6.62 19.35
C ALA A 656 -6.47 -6.57 18.02
N GLN A 657 -6.83 -7.39 17.04
CA GLN A 657 -6.15 -7.40 15.74
C GLN A 657 -6.18 -6.03 15.04
N LEU A 658 -7.32 -5.35 15.05
CA LEU A 658 -7.45 -4.01 14.48
C LEU A 658 -6.54 -3.00 15.19
N LEU A 659 -6.53 -2.99 16.52
CA LEU A 659 -5.66 -2.11 17.31
C LEU A 659 -4.19 -2.34 17.01
N LEU A 660 -3.76 -3.59 16.81
CA LEU A 660 -2.38 -3.94 16.51
C LEU A 660 -1.96 -3.48 15.11
N CYS A 661 -2.86 -3.53 14.13
CA CYS A 661 -2.63 -2.99 12.79
C CYS A 661 -2.47 -1.47 12.83
N LEU A 662 -3.44 -0.78 13.45
CA LEU A 662 -3.44 0.69 13.57
C LEU A 662 -2.24 1.21 14.36
N ALA A 663 -1.82 0.47 15.40
CA ALA A 663 -0.64 0.83 16.17
C ALA A 663 0.63 0.84 15.30
N ASN A 664 0.83 -0.18 14.45
CA ASN A 664 2.01 -0.26 13.60
C ASN A 664 1.95 0.74 12.44
N GLU A 665 0.77 0.96 11.85
CA GLU A 665 0.57 2.01 10.83
C GLU A 665 0.90 3.40 11.35
N ARG A 666 0.48 3.73 12.57
CA ARG A 666 0.76 5.04 13.16
C ARG A 666 2.20 5.20 13.64
N THR A 667 2.91 4.10 13.85
CA THR A 667 4.26 4.13 14.40
C THR A 667 5.34 4.20 13.32
N PHE A 668 5.13 3.55 12.17
CA PHE A 668 6.13 3.32 11.12
C PHE A 668 5.60 3.71 9.75
#